data_AF-A0AA41N0L0-F1
#
_entry.id   AF-A0AA41N0L0-F1
#
_cell.length_a   1.000
_cell.length_b   1.000
_cell.length_c   1.000
_cell.angle_alpha   90.00
_cell.angle_beta   90.00
_cell.angle_gamma   90.00
#
_symmetry.space_group_name_H-M   'P 1'
#
loop_
_entity.id
_entity.type
_entity.pdbx_description
1 polymer ?
#
loop_
_entity_poly.entity_id
_entity_poly.type
_entity_poly.pdbx_seq_one_letter_code
_entity_poly.pdbx_strand_id
1 'polypeptide(L)'
;MATRRLTDAFLLLRNNSIQNRQLLAEQVSSHTTSSPLHSRSIAALADDRMALVSGISLDPEAAIGVTKRSPPKWVDGVDEIQYDVGRIKQKMKELASLHDKHLNRPTLDDSSEEEHAIEITTQEITQLFHRCQRAVQALPSRARRACSEQEERLLRNVVASLAQALQELSTSFRHAQSGYLKRMKNREERAQHFFDTSVPLMDDGDDNTLYDRGFTDDQLVLVEQNTLMVEERERDIRQIVQSISDLNEIFRDLGAMIVEQGTVLDRIDYNVEQSCIKTEDGLKQLHKAEQYQKKNRKMLVILILFVITIVLIVVLVGRAASGFLTELWQAALATLNPNPTDSCPLYLNCATVAALPSRVSRHNSPSASHFITRLVRTCLPPGAHRCILMVCEQPDVFASACALARAFPLFSHRSGASRRTEKRTVTVEFFLVGQDNGPVELSTLQCLANATEGVRLAARIVDTPCNEMNTDDFLEEINRVGKELGIAPTIIRDEELKTRGFGGIYGVGKAALHPPALAVLSHTPDGATQTIAWVGKGIVYDTGGLSIKGKTTMPGMKRDCGGAAAILGAFRAAIKQGFKDNLHAVFCLAENAVGPKATRPDDIHLLYSGKTVEINNTDAEGRLVLADGVSYACKDLGADIILDMATLTGAQGIATGKYHAAVLTNSAEWEAACVKAGRKCGDLVHPLVYCPELHFSEFTSAVADMKNSVADRDNSPSSCAGLFIASHIGFDWPGVWVHLDIAAPVHAGERATGFGVALLLALFGGASEDPLLNLVSPLGCEADTQEGTVGRDPKRRRLV
;
A
#
# COMPACT_ATOMS: atom_id res chain seq x y z
N MET A 1 0.98 -17.20 -25.84
CA MET A 1 1.34 -15.89 -26.42
C MET A 1 0.10 -15.35 -27.11
N ALA A 2 -0.55 -14.32 -26.57
CA ALA A 2 -1.76 -13.73 -27.15
C ALA A 2 -1.45 -12.28 -27.56
N THR A 3 -1.36 -12.04 -28.85
CA THR A 3 -1.21 -10.71 -29.44
C THR A 3 -2.50 -9.91 -29.22
N ARG A 4 -2.46 -8.92 -28.33
CA ARG A 4 -3.54 -7.93 -28.22
C ARG A 4 -3.61 -7.15 -29.54
N ARG A 5 -4.78 -7.16 -30.18
CA ARG A 5 -5.03 -6.48 -31.45
C ARG A 5 -4.98 -4.96 -31.21
N LEU A 6 -4.19 -4.25 -32.02
CA LEU A 6 -4.00 -2.79 -32.00
C LEU A 6 -5.32 -1.98 -32.00
N THR A 7 -6.42 -2.60 -32.44
CA THR A 7 -7.77 -2.05 -32.43
C THR A 7 -8.27 -1.71 -31.02
N ASP A 8 -7.91 -2.51 -30.01
CA ASP A 8 -8.37 -2.28 -28.63
C ASP A 8 -7.68 -1.07 -28.01
N ALA A 9 -6.39 -0.85 -28.35
CA ALA A 9 -5.64 0.32 -27.92
C ALA A 9 -6.19 1.61 -28.57
N PHE A 10 -6.58 1.53 -29.84
CA PHE A 10 -7.17 2.67 -30.55
C PHE A 10 -8.56 3.04 -30.00
N LEU A 11 -9.41 2.05 -29.70
CA LEU A 11 -10.72 2.28 -29.10
C LEU A 11 -10.61 2.84 -27.67
N LEU A 12 -9.62 2.38 -26.89
CA LEU A 12 -9.38 2.87 -25.54
C LEU A 12 -8.85 4.31 -25.53
N LEU A 13 -7.96 4.66 -26.46
CA LEU A 13 -7.47 6.03 -26.64
C LEU A 13 -8.57 6.99 -27.14
N ARG A 14 -9.45 6.52 -28.03
CA ARG A 14 -10.61 7.28 -28.50
C ARG A 14 -11.64 7.50 -27.39
N ASN A 15 -11.93 6.49 -26.58
CA ASN A 15 -12.91 6.61 -25.49
C ASN A 15 -12.41 7.54 -24.37
N ASN A 16 -11.11 7.51 -24.07
CA ASN A 16 -10.49 8.45 -23.13
C ASN A 16 -10.51 9.90 -23.64
N SER A 17 -10.39 10.14 -24.95
CA SER A 17 -10.46 11.51 -25.49
C SER A 17 -11.88 12.09 -25.45
N ILE A 18 -12.90 11.25 -25.63
CA ILE A 18 -14.31 11.65 -25.53
C ILE A 18 -14.69 11.95 -24.07
N GLN A 19 -14.26 11.12 -23.11
CA GLN A 19 -14.46 11.39 -21.67
C GLN A 19 -13.79 12.68 -21.21
N ASN A 20 -12.57 12.97 -21.66
CA ASN A 20 -11.90 14.24 -21.34
C ASN A 20 -12.61 15.46 -21.95
N ARG A 21 -13.26 15.29 -23.12
CA ARG A 21 -14.06 16.37 -23.74
C ARG A 21 -15.31 16.70 -22.92
N GLN A 22 -15.93 15.70 -22.30
CA GLN A 22 -17.13 15.85 -21.47
C GLN A 22 -16.80 16.45 -20.09
N LEU A 23 -15.69 16.04 -19.47
CA LEU A 23 -15.19 16.64 -18.22
C LEU A 23 -14.86 18.13 -18.36
N LEU A 24 -14.29 18.53 -19.51
CA LEU A 24 -14.04 19.94 -19.82
C LEU A 24 -15.33 20.73 -20.10
N ALA A 25 -16.38 20.09 -20.64
CA ALA A 25 -17.67 20.74 -20.86
C ALA A 25 -18.45 20.94 -19.55
N GLU A 26 -18.37 19.99 -18.60
CA GLU A 26 -18.99 20.11 -17.27
C GLU A 26 -18.31 21.19 -16.40
N GLN A 27 -16.99 21.37 -16.51
CA GLN A 27 -16.26 22.44 -15.80
C GLN A 27 -16.57 23.85 -16.32
N VAL A 28 -17.01 23.99 -17.58
CA VAL A 28 -17.44 25.28 -18.14
C VAL A 28 -18.89 25.61 -17.72
N SER A 29 -19.73 24.59 -17.52
CA SER A 29 -21.11 24.76 -17.06
C SER A 29 -21.21 25.14 -15.57
N SER A 30 -20.23 24.79 -14.74
CA SER A 30 -20.23 25.09 -13.30
C SER A 30 -19.82 26.53 -12.94
N HIS A 31 -19.36 27.33 -13.91
CA HIS A 31 -18.93 28.72 -13.70
C HIS A 31 -19.96 29.79 -14.12
N THR A 32 -21.18 29.43 -14.54
CA THR A 32 -22.18 30.38 -15.08
C THR A 32 -23.42 30.59 -14.21
N THR A 33 -23.25 30.58 -12.88
CA THR A 33 -24.31 30.99 -11.92
C THR A 33 -23.90 32.24 -11.14
N SER A 34 -23.67 33.36 -11.83
CA SER A 34 -23.87 34.70 -11.24
C SER A 34 -24.03 35.80 -12.30
N SER A 35 -25.17 36.49 -12.20
CA SER A 35 -25.52 37.80 -12.78
C SER A 35 -25.85 37.91 -14.30
N PRO A 36 -26.97 38.56 -14.68
CA PRO A 36 -27.40 38.72 -16.06
C PRO A 36 -26.97 40.08 -16.61
N LEU A 37 -25.93 40.15 -17.45
CA LEU A 37 -25.64 41.31 -18.32
C LEU A 37 -24.46 40.97 -19.24
N HIS A 38 -24.73 40.29 -20.37
CA HIS A 38 -24.01 40.44 -21.66
C HIS A 38 -24.48 39.41 -22.69
N SER A 39 -25.70 39.59 -23.18
CA SER A 39 -26.22 38.87 -24.35
C SER A 39 -25.85 39.61 -25.65
N ARG A 40 -24.56 39.62 -26.05
CA ARG A 40 -24.20 39.94 -27.46
C ARG A 40 -22.78 39.63 -27.97
N SER A 41 -21.95 38.84 -27.28
CA SER A 41 -20.58 38.56 -27.78
C SER A 41 -20.12 37.11 -27.56
N ILE A 42 -20.86 36.14 -28.09
CA ILE A 42 -20.46 34.71 -28.04
C ILE A 42 -20.27 34.10 -29.45
N ALA A 43 -20.76 34.73 -30.51
CA ALA A 43 -20.61 34.21 -31.88
C ALA A 43 -19.21 34.44 -32.51
N ALA A 44 -18.36 35.29 -31.91
CA ALA A 44 -17.06 35.67 -32.48
C ALA A 44 -15.83 35.02 -31.81
N LEU A 45 -16.01 34.23 -30.75
CA LEU A 45 -14.92 33.61 -29.97
C LEU A 45 -14.75 32.10 -30.21
N ALA A 46 -15.58 31.51 -31.08
CA ALA A 46 -15.49 30.09 -31.43
C ALA A 46 -14.60 29.80 -32.65
N ASP A 47 -14.14 30.83 -33.38
CA ASP A 47 -13.41 30.68 -34.65
C ASP A 47 -11.87 30.67 -34.51
N ASP A 48 -11.32 31.03 -33.33
CA ASP A 48 -9.87 31.23 -33.13
C ASP A 48 -9.13 30.07 -32.41
N ARG A 49 -9.77 28.92 -32.17
CA ARG A 49 -9.13 27.74 -31.55
C ARG A 49 -8.95 26.55 -32.49
N MET A 50 -8.92 26.79 -33.79
CA MET A 50 -8.53 25.83 -34.83
C MET A 50 -7.32 26.30 -35.66
N ALA A 51 -6.44 27.11 -35.07
CA ALA A 51 -5.17 27.50 -35.64
C ALA A 51 -4.03 27.06 -34.72
N LEU A 52 -3.64 25.79 -34.75
CA LEU A 52 -2.34 25.31 -34.23
C LEU A 52 -2.02 23.91 -34.80
N VAL A 53 -1.97 23.81 -36.13
CA VAL A 53 -1.09 22.87 -36.85
C VAL A 53 -0.42 23.65 -37.97
N SER A 54 0.55 24.48 -37.61
CA SER A 54 1.48 25.07 -38.56
C SER A 54 2.80 24.31 -38.46
N GLY A 55 3.11 23.49 -39.46
CA GLY A 55 4.47 22.95 -39.59
C GLY A 55 4.63 21.60 -40.28
N ILE A 56 3.99 21.33 -41.42
CA ILE A 56 4.57 20.43 -42.43
C ILE A 56 4.39 21.08 -43.80
N SER A 57 5.52 21.49 -44.38
CA SER A 57 5.64 22.02 -45.73
C SER A 57 5.34 20.90 -46.74
N LEU A 58 4.24 21.02 -47.47
CA LEU A 58 3.98 20.35 -48.75
C LEU A 58 3.21 21.35 -49.62
N ASP A 59 3.56 21.37 -50.91
CA ASP A 59 3.32 22.43 -51.89
C ASP A 59 1.89 23.00 -51.99
N PRO A 60 1.72 24.30 -52.38
CA PRO A 60 0.46 25.03 -52.30
C PRO A 60 -0.56 24.78 -53.43
N GLU A 61 -0.41 23.74 -54.26
CA GLU A 61 -1.33 23.48 -55.40
C GLU A 61 -2.08 22.15 -55.36
N ALA A 62 -1.87 21.30 -54.34
CA ALA A 62 -2.58 20.02 -54.22
C ALA A 62 -3.81 20.05 -53.28
N ALA A 63 -4.22 21.22 -52.81
CA ALA A 63 -5.30 21.38 -51.82
C ALA A 63 -6.67 21.75 -52.42
N ILE A 64 -6.98 21.29 -53.63
CA ILE A 64 -8.32 21.40 -54.21
C ILE A 64 -8.91 19.99 -54.26
N GLY A 65 -9.62 19.59 -53.20
CA GLY A 65 -10.42 18.35 -53.25
C GLY A 65 -10.58 17.55 -51.97
N VAL A 66 -10.70 18.17 -50.79
CA VAL A 66 -11.25 17.44 -49.63
C VAL A 66 -12.55 18.13 -49.23
N THR A 67 -13.64 17.59 -49.74
CA THR A 67 -14.99 17.96 -49.34
C THR A 67 -15.11 17.84 -47.82
N LYS A 68 -15.47 18.92 -47.13
CA LYS A 68 -16.09 18.89 -45.79
C LYS A 68 -17.33 17.99 -45.87
N ARG A 69 -17.18 16.69 -45.59
CA ARG A 69 -18.32 15.80 -45.34
C ARG A 69 -18.57 15.81 -43.83
N SER A 70 -19.74 16.31 -43.45
CA SER A 70 -20.26 16.19 -42.08
C SER A 70 -20.26 14.72 -41.64
N PRO A 71 -20.03 14.42 -40.35
CA PRO A 71 -20.12 13.04 -39.83
C PRO A 71 -21.42 12.37 -40.27
N PRO A 72 -21.41 11.07 -40.58
CA PRO A 72 -22.63 10.35 -40.95
C PRO A 72 -23.69 10.50 -39.86
N LYS A 73 -24.94 10.76 -40.23
CA LYS A 73 -26.05 11.03 -39.29
C LYS A 73 -26.33 9.87 -38.31
N TRP A 74 -25.82 8.67 -38.57
CA TRP A 74 -25.93 7.54 -37.64
C TRP A 74 -24.93 7.60 -36.48
N VAL A 75 -23.87 8.42 -36.58
CA VAL A 75 -22.87 8.58 -35.50
C VAL A 75 -23.50 9.19 -34.26
N ASP A 76 -24.38 10.19 -34.41
CA ASP A 76 -25.12 10.79 -33.29
C ASP A 76 -25.97 9.74 -32.54
N GLY A 77 -26.52 8.77 -33.28
CA GLY A 77 -27.27 7.66 -32.68
C GLY A 77 -26.38 6.66 -31.93
N VAL A 78 -25.12 6.49 -32.33
CA VAL A 78 -24.15 5.65 -31.61
C VAL A 78 -23.76 6.32 -30.29
N ASP A 79 -23.54 7.64 -30.31
CA ASP A 79 -23.17 8.39 -29.10
C ASP A 79 -24.32 8.38 -28.07
N GLU A 80 -25.58 8.47 -28.51
CA GLU A 80 -26.76 8.31 -27.64
C GLU A 80 -26.79 6.94 -26.95
N ILE A 81 -26.55 5.85 -27.71
CA ILE A 81 -26.52 4.48 -27.15
C ILE A 81 -25.36 4.31 -26.16
N GLN A 82 -24.18 4.85 -26.47
CA GLN A 82 -23.02 4.77 -25.57
C GLN A 82 -23.25 5.54 -24.26
N TYR A 83 -23.95 6.67 -24.33
CA TYR A 83 -24.34 7.43 -23.14
C TYR A 83 -25.31 6.63 -22.24
N ASP A 84 -26.36 6.04 -22.82
CA ASP A 84 -27.31 5.23 -22.06
C ASP A 84 -26.66 3.95 -21.48
N VAL A 85 -25.73 3.32 -22.19
CA VAL A 85 -24.90 2.21 -21.66
C VAL A 85 -24.06 2.66 -20.46
N GLY A 86 -23.52 3.88 -20.50
CA GLY A 86 -22.82 4.49 -19.35
C GLY A 86 -23.74 4.68 -18.14
N ARG A 87 -24.96 5.19 -18.35
CA ARG A 87 -25.97 5.34 -17.29
C ARG A 87 -26.38 4.02 -16.67
N ILE A 88 -26.59 2.97 -17.47
CA ILE A 88 -26.90 1.63 -16.97
C ILE A 88 -25.79 1.15 -16.03
N LYS A 89 -24.51 1.27 -16.41
CA LYS A 89 -23.38 0.87 -15.55
C LYS A 89 -23.35 1.61 -14.22
N GLN A 90 -23.65 2.90 -14.22
CA GLN A 90 -23.71 3.69 -12.99
C GLN A 90 -24.87 3.22 -12.09
N LYS A 91 -26.07 3.08 -12.64
CA LYS A 91 -27.26 2.65 -11.90
C LYS A 91 -27.11 1.22 -11.34
N MET A 92 -26.46 0.32 -12.08
CA MET A 92 -26.11 -1.01 -11.58
C MET A 92 -25.19 -0.97 -10.35
N LYS A 93 -24.27 0.00 -10.28
CA LYS A 93 -23.39 0.19 -9.12
C LYS A 93 -24.15 0.74 -7.91
N GLU A 94 -25.07 1.68 -8.14
CA GLU A 94 -25.98 2.20 -7.11
C GLU A 94 -26.85 1.08 -6.54
N LEU A 95 -27.46 0.26 -7.41
CA LEU A 95 -28.26 -0.89 -7.02
C LEU A 95 -27.44 -1.92 -6.21
N ALA A 96 -26.20 -2.21 -6.60
CA ALA A 96 -25.34 -3.12 -5.84
C ALA A 96 -25.06 -2.61 -4.41
N SER A 97 -24.94 -1.30 -4.23
CA SER A 97 -24.80 -0.70 -2.90
C SER A 97 -26.08 -0.82 -2.07
N LEU A 98 -27.25 -0.67 -2.69
CA LEU A 98 -28.55 -0.85 -2.02
C LEU A 98 -28.76 -2.31 -1.62
N HIS A 99 -28.40 -3.27 -2.49
CA HIS A 99 -28.45 -4.70 -2.18
C HIS A 99 -27.57 -5.07 -0.96
N ASP A 100 -26.36 -4.53 -0.87
CA ASP A 100 -25.45 -4.82 0.25
C ASP A 100 -25.92 -4.17 1.55
N LYS A 101 -26.48 -2.95 1.47
CA LYS A 101 -27.07 -2.27 2.62
C LYS A 101 -28.26 -3.06 3.18
N HIS A 102 -29.14 -3.54 2.30
CA HIS A 102 -30.32 -4.32 2.67
C HIS A 102 -29.97 -5.69 3.28
N LEU A 103 -28.97 -6.38 2.72
CA LEU A 103 -28.54 -7.70 3.20
C LEU A 103 -27.87 -7.65 4.59
N ASN A 104 -27.21 -6.55 4.95
CA ASN A 104 -26.43 -6.43 6.18
C ASN A 104 -27.19 -5.76 7.35
N ARG A 105 -28.50 -5.52 7.19
CA ARG A 105 -29.33 -4.82 8.19
C ARG A 105 -29.68 -5.71 9.42
N PRO A 106 -29.63 -5.17 10.66
CA PRO A 106 -30.17 -5.82 11.86
C PRO A 106 -31.69 -6.02 11.80
N THR A 107 -32.23 -7.09 12.38
CA THR A 107 -33.62 -7.56 12.27
C THR A 107 -34.71 -6.69 12.93
N LEU A 108 -34.38 -5.54 13.54
CA LEU A 108 -35.31 -4.73 14.35
C LEU A 108 -35.64 -3.37 13.76
N ASP A 109 -35.24 -3.12 12.52
CA ASP A 109 -35.45 -1.85 11.84
C ASP A 109 -36.14 -2.16 10.52
N ASP A 110 -37.44 -1.89 10.42
CA ASP A 110 -38.29 -2.11 9.25
C ASP A 110 -38.66 -0.74 8.65
N SER A 111 -37.72 -0.13 7.92
CA SER A 111 -38.04 1.02 7.06
C SER A 111 -38.26 0.54 5.62
N SER A 112 -39.49 0.68 5.14
CA SER A 112 -39.97 0.40 3.76
C SER A 112 -39.24 1.23 2.67
N GLU A 113 -38.50 2.27 3.07
CA GLU A 113 -37.83 3.21 2.15
C GLU A 113 -36.72 2.57 1.31
N GLU A 114 -35.98 1.61 1.85
CA GLU A 114 -34.83 1.00 1.14
C GLU A 114 -35.27 -0.07 0.13
N GLU A 115 -36.29 -0.84 0.48
CA GLU A 115 -36.92 -1.82 -0.43
C GLU A 115 -37.54 -1.09 -1.63
N HIS A 116 -38.25 0.01 -1.37
CA HIS A 116 -38.80 0.87 -2.43
C HIS A 116 -37.71 1.49 -3.32
N ALA A 117 -36.56 1.89 -2.75
CA ALA A 117 -35.44 2.41 -3.53
C ALA A 117 -34.80 1.35 -4.45
N ILE A 118 -34.74 0.09 -4.01
CA ILE A 118 -34.27 -1.05 -4.83
C ILE A 118 -35.23 -1.30 -5.99
N GLU A 119 -36.54 -1.22 -5.74
CA GLU A 119 -37.59 -1.39 -6.74
C GLU A 119 -37.48 -0.33 -7.84
N ILE A 120 -37.46 0.95 -7.47
CA ILE A 120 -37.35 2.08 -8.42
C ILE A 120 -36.09 1.94 -9.28
N THR A 121 -34.95 1.68 -8.64
CA THR A 121 -33.66 1.58 -9.36
C THR A 121 -33.65 0.39 -10.34
N THR A 122 -34.28 -0.73 -9.96
CA THR A 122 -34.41 -1.92 -10.82
C THR A 122 -35.29 -1.62 -12.04
N GLN A 123 -36.42 -0.93 -11.85
CA GLN A 123 -37.29 -0.50 -12.96
C GLN A 123 -36.59 0.47 -13.91
N GLU A 124 -35.87 1.47 -13.39
CA GLU A 124 -35.11 2.43 -14.19
C GLU A 124 -34.07 1.74 -15.08
N ILE A 125 -33.35 0.75 -14.55
CA ILE A 125 -32.34 -0.01 -15.30
C ILE A 125 -33.01 -0.80 -16.43
N THR A 126 -34.12 -1.49 -16.17
CA THR A 126 -34.86 -2.25 -17.18
C THR A 126 -35.39 -1.35 -18.30
N GLN A 127 -35.90 -0.17 -17.97
CA GLN A 127 -36.33 0.83 -18.97
C GLN A 127 -35.17 1.31 -19.85
N LEU A 128 -34.00 1.55 -19.26
CA LEU A 128 -32.80 1.93 -20.01
C LEU A 128 -32.33 0.81 -20.96
N PHE A 129 -32.40 -0.46 -20.54
CA PHE A 129 -32.11 -1.59 -21.42
C PHE A 129 -33.04 -1.65 -22.63
N HIS A 130 -34.35 -1.47 -22.45
CA HIS A 130 -35.31 -1.42 -23.56
C HIS A 130 -35.12 -0.20 -24.46
N ARG A 131 -34.67 0.93 -23.92
CA ARG A 131 -34.33 2.13 -24.71
C ARG A 131 -33.11 1.86 -25.60
N CYS A 132 -32.04 1.32 -25.02
CA CYS A 132 -30.84 0.92 -25.75
C CYS A 132 -31.14 -0.11 -26.84
N GLN A 133 -31.93 -1.15 -26.54
CA GLN A 133 -32.32 -2.18 -27.50
C GLN A 133 -33.03 -1.57 -28.72
N ARG A 134 -34.04 -0.72 -28.49
CA ARG A 134 -34.77 -0.04 -29.58
C ARG A 134 -33.87 0.89 -30.38
N ALA A 135 -32.96 1.61 -29.73
CA ALA A 135 -32.02 2.50 -30.41
C ALA A 135 -31.02 1.74 -31.29
N VAL A 136 -30.50 0.59 -30.82
CA VAL A 136 -29.62 -0.30 -31.60
C VAL A 136 -30.36 -0.88 -32.82
N GLN A 137 -31.60 -1.33 -32.64
CA GLN A 137 -32.44 -1.87 -33.73
C GLN A 137 -32.84 -0.81 -34.77
N ALA A 138 -32.97 0.47 -34.36
CA ALA A 138 -33.30 1.58 -35.25
C ALA A 138 -32.09 2.17 -36.00
N LEU A 139 -30.85 1.81 -35.62
CA LEU A 139 -29.63 2.36 -36.21
C LEU A 139 -29.46 2.00 -37.71
N PRO A 140 -29.69 0.75 -38.14
CA PRO A 140 -29.61 0.38 -39.56
C PRO A 140 -30.65 1.07 -40.44
N SER A 141 -31.86 1.30 -39.93
CA SER A 141 -32.94 1.95 -40.69
C SER A 141 -32.71 3.45 -40.85
N ARG A 142 -32.07 4.11 -39.86
CA ARG A 142 -31.65 5.52 -39.92
C ARG A 142 -30.56 5.81 -40.97
N ALA A 143 -29.80 4.80 -41.40
CA ALA A 143 -28.69 4.96 -42.34
C ALA A 143 -29.03 4.75 -43.84
N ARG A 144 -30.22 4.21 -44.16
CA ARG A 144 -30.58 3.77 -45.54
C ARG A 144 -30.62 4.87 -46.61
N ARG A 145 -30.56 6.16 -46.27
CA ARG A 145 -30.71 7.26 -47.25
C ARG A 145 -29.40 7.91 -47.74
N ALA A 146 -28.23 7.58 -47.17
CA ALA A 146 -26.94 8.13 -47.63
C ALA A 146 -25.74 7.36 -47.05
N CYS A 147 -25.42 6.17 -47.56
CA CYS A 147 -24.30 5.36 -47.07
C CYS A 147 -23.50 4.77 -48.24
N SER A 148 -22.18 4.96 -48.24
CA SER A 148 -21.23 4.24 -49.11
C SER A 148 -21.17 2.75 -48.72
N GLU A 149 -20.82 1.85 -49.64
CA GLU A 149 -20.69 0.40 -49.37
C GLU A 149 -19.70 0.11 -48.21
N GLN A 150 -18.68 0.95 -48.06
CA GLN A 150 -17.73 0.88 -46.94
C GLN A 150 -18.35 1.35 -45.62
N GLU A 151 -19.18 2.38 -45.64
CA GLU A 151 -19.88 2.90 -44.46
C GLU A 151 -20.97 1.94 -43.98
N GLU A 152 -21.61 1.21 -44.90
CA GLU A 152 -22.60 0.18 -44.58
C GLU A 152 -21.95 -1.03 -43.88
N ARG A 153 -20.74 -1.42 -44.32
CA ARG A 153 -19.93 -2.45 -43.63
C ARG A 153 -19.50 -1.99 -42.24
N LEU A 154 -19.08 -0.73 -42.09
CA LEU A 154 -18.72 -0.17 -40.79
C LEU A 154 -19.92 -0.10 -39.84
N LEU A 155 -21.09 0.33 -40.33
CA LEU A 155 -22.31 0.38 -39.55
C LEU A 155 -22.73 -0.99 -39.02
N ARG A 156 -22.68 -2.04 -39.86
CA ARG A 156 -22.98 -3.43 -39.43
C ARG A 156 -22.09 -3.87 -38.28
N ASN A 157 -20.78 -3.62 -38.37
CA ASN A 157 -19.81 -3.95 -37.32
C ASN A 157 -20.06 -3.15 -36.04
N VAL A 158 -20.43 -1.87 -36.14
CA VAL A 158 -20.75 -1.02 -34.99
C VAL A 158 -22.03 -1.51 -34.29
N VAL A 159 -23.07 -1.85 -35.04
CA VAL A 159 -24.32 -2.40 -34.48
C VAL A 159 -24.05 -3.72 -33.76
N ALA A 160 -23.25 -4.62 -34.34
CA ALA A 160 -22.86 -5.86 -33.68
C ALA A 160 -22.07 -5.62 -32.38
N SER A 161 -21.12 -4.68 -32.38
CA SER A 161 -20.35 -4.34 -31.19
C SER A 161 -21.21 -3.73 -30.09
N LEU A 162 -22.16 -2.86 -30.42
CA LEU A 162 -23.10 -2.27 -29.45
C LEU A 162 -24.08 -3.33 -28.91
N ALA A 163 -24.57 -4.23 -29.76
CA ALA A 163 -25.43 -5.34 -29.36
C ALA A 163 -24.70 -6.28 -28.38
N GLN A 164 -23.43 -6.61 -28.66
CA GLN A 164 -22.61 -7.42 -27.77
C GLN A 164 -22.36 -6.72 -26.42
N ALA A 165 -22.02 -5.43 -26.43
CA ALA A 165 -21.82 -4.67 -25.19
C ALA A 165 -23.09 -4.61 -24.32
N LEU A 166 -24.26 -4.46 -24.94
CA LEU A 166 -25.55 -4.47 -24.25
C LEU A 166 -25.89 -5.87 -23.72
N GLN A 167 -25.54 -6.92 -24.47
CA GLN A 167 -25.72 -8.32 -24.06
C GLN A 167 -24.86 -8.68 -22.84
N GLU A 168 -23.60 -8.29 -22.83
CA GLU A 168 -22.67 -8.46 -21.69
C GLU A 168 -23.15 -7.69 -20.44
N LEU A 169 -23.73 -6.51 -20.63
CA LEU A 169 -24.27 -5.72 -19.53
C LEU A 169 -25.54 -6.35 -18.96
N SER A 170 -26.42 -6.88 -19.81
CA SER A 170 -27.63 -7.62 -19.40
C SER A 170 -27.30 -8.92 -18.66
N THR A 171 -26.28 -9.68 -19.08
CA THR A 171 -25.83 -10.87 -18.33
C THR A 171 -25.28 -10.49 -16.96
N SER A 172 -24.45 -9.44 -16.88
CA SER A 172 -23.92 -8.95 -15.60
C SER A 172 -25.04 -8.52 -14.65
N PHE A 173 -26.06 -7.81 -15.15
CA PHE A 173 -27.20 -7.38 -14.34
C PHE A 173 -28.04 -8.56 -13.83
N ARG A 174 -28.36 -9.53 -14.69
CA ARG A 174 -29.11 -10.73 -14.28
C ARG A 174 -28.35 -11.57 -13.25
N HIS A 175 -27.03 -11.69 -13.38
CA HIS A 175 -26.21 -12.36 -12.37
C HIS A 175 -26.20 -11.64 -11.03
N ALA A 176 -26.14 -10.30 -11.03
CA ALA A 176 -26.23 -9.51 -9.81
C ALA A 176 -27.60 -9.67 -9.12
N GLN A 177 -28.69 -9.60 -9.88
CA GLN A 177 -30.05 -9.80 -9.37
C GLN A 177 -30.28 -11.23 -8.84
N SER A 178 -29.88 -12.25 -9.60
CA SER A 178 -29.97 -13.65 -9.17
C SER A 178 -29.14 -13.94 -7.90
N GLY A 179 -27.95 -13.34 -7.79
CA GLY A 179 -27.11 -13.43 -6.61
C GLY A 179 -27.74 -12.81 -5.36
N TYR A 180 -28.41 -11.66 -5.52
CA TYR A 180 -29.17 -11.00 -4.46
C TYR A 180 -30.36 -11.86 -3.99
N LEU A 181 -31.18 -12.34 -4.94
CA LEU A 181 -32.32 -13.24 -4.70
C LEU A 181 -31.93 -14.50 -3.91
N LYS A 182 -30.81 -15.14 -4.28
CA LYS A 182 -30.30 -16.33 -3.58
C LYS A 182 -29.88 -16.03 -2.14
N ARG A 183 -29.29 -14.86 -1.89
CA ARG A 183 -28.88 -14.45 -0.53
C ARG A 183 -30.08 -14.09 0.34
N MET A 184 -31.09 -13.46 -0.24
CA MET A 184 -32.38 -13.20 0.43
C MET A 184 -33.07 -14.50 0.83
N LYS A 185 -33.22 -15.46 -0.10
CA LYS A 185 -33.81 -16.77 0.19
C LYS A 185 -33.08 -17.54 1.29
N ASN A 186 -31.74 -17.54 1.26
CA ASN A 186 -30.93 -18.17 2.31
C ASN A 186 -31.09 -17.49 3.68
N ARG A 187 -31.41 -16.19 3.74
CA ARG A 187 -31.70 -15.47 4.99
C ARG A 187 -33.07 -15.89 5.53
N GLU A 188 -34.05 -16.03 4.65
CA GLU A 188 -35.42 -16.46 4.98
C GLU A 188 -35.48 -17.92 5.44
N GLU A 189 -34.81 -18.84 4.75
CA GLU A 189 -34.69 -20.26 5.16
C GLU A 189 -34.04 -20.39 6.55
N ARG A 190 -33.04 -19.56 6.87
CA ARG A 190 -32.43 -19.52 8.21
C ARG A 190 -33.35 -18.94 9.28
N ALA A 191 -34.18 -17.97 8.92
CA ALA A 191 -35.19 -17.43 9.82
C ALA A 191 -36.29 -18.47 10.09
N GLN A 192 -36.79 -19.15 9.06
CA GLN A 192 -37.77 -20.24 9.20
C GLN A 192 -37.24 -21.40 10.04
N HIS A 193 -35.99 -21.84 9.85
CA HIS A 193 -35.38 -22.88 10.69
C HIS A 193 -35.30 -22.52 12.19
N PHE A 194 -35.21 -21.22 12.52
CA PHE A 194 -35.20 -20.76 13.90
C PHE A 194 -36.59 -20.85 14.56
N PHE A 195 -37.67 -20.78 13.77
CA PHE A 195 -39.06 -20.91 14.25
C PHE A 195 -39.63 -22.33 14.12
N ASP A 196 -39.17 -23.13 13.16
CA ASP A 196 -39.55 -24.55 12.98
C ASP A 196 -38.85 -25.50 13.97
N THR A 197 -37.84 -25.02 14.72
CA THR A 197 -37.27 -25.78 15.83
C THR A 197 -38.14 -25.62 17.08
N SER A 198 -39.40 -26.05 16.98
CA SER A 198 -40.19 -26.38 18.16
C SER A 198 -39.52 -27.54 18.88
N VAL A 199 -38.98 -27.24 20.05
CA VAL A 199 -38.46 -28.11 21.12
C VAL A 199 -38.89 -29.59 20.98
N PRO A 200 -37.95 -30.56 20.87
CA PRO A 200 -38.27 -31.94 21.15
C PRO A 200 -38.57 -32.06 22.64
N LEU A 201 -39.85 -32.15 23.01
CA LEU A 201 -40.23 -32.59 24.34
C LEU A 201 -39.67 -34.00 24.54
N MET A 202 -38.86 -34.16 25.58
CA MET A 202 -38.51 -35.48 26.09
C MET A 202 -39.79 -36.21 26.50
N ASP A 203 -40.00 -37.36 25.87
CA ASP A 203 -41.02 -38.33 26.20
C ASP A 203 -40.59 -39.07 27.48
N ASP A 204 -41.06 -38.57 28.62
CA ASP A 204 -41.20 -39.37 29.84
C ASP A 204 -42.70 -39.59 30.09
N GLY A 205 -43.14 -40.81 29.84
CA GLY A 205 -44.19 -41.54 30.56
C GLY A 205 -45.50 -40.82 30.91
N ASP A 206 -46.53 -41.15 30.14
CA ASP A 206 -47.87 -41.52 30.62
C ASP A 206 -48.66 -40.44 31.41
N ASP A 207 -49.46 -39.62 30.70
CA ASP A 207 -50.88 -39.51 31.02
C ASP A 207 -51.68 -38.86 29.87
N ASN A 208 -52.82 -39.46 29.54
CA ASN A 208 -53.64 -39.13 28.40
C ASN A 208 -54.78 -38.19 28.83
N THR A 209 -54.56 -36.87 28.81
CA THR A 209 -55.65 -35.88 28.89
C THR A 209 -55.41 -34.62 28.04
N LEU A 210 -56.09 -34.57 26.90
CA LEU A 210 -56.73 -33.40 26.28
C LEU A 210 -55.88 -32.10 26.16
N TYR A 211 -55.01 -32.04 25.15
CA TYR A 211 -54.45 -30.78 24.66
C TYR A 211 -55.46 -30.07 23.74
N ASP A 212 -56.13 -29.04 24.27
CA ASP A 212 -56.61 -27.91 23.48
C ASP A 212 -56.29 -26.61 24.24
N ARG A 213 -55.10 -26.08 23.99
CA ARG A 213 -54.75 -24.70 24.31
C ARG A 213 -54.19 -24.09 23.03
N GLY A 214 -55.11 -23.56 22.22
CA GLY A 214 -54.79 -22.66 21.12
C GLY A 214 -53.90 -21.50 21.58
N PHE A 215 -53.18 -20.94 20.61
CA PHE A 215 -52.32 -19.76 20.78
C PHE A 215 -53.02 -18.67 21.60
N THR A 216 -52.29 -18.03 22.50
CA THR A 216 -52.78 -16.82 23.18
C THR A 216 -53.09 -15.71 22.16
N ASP A 217 -54.08 -14.84 22.43
CA ASP A 217 -54.47 -13.76 21.48
C ASP A 217 -53.25 -12.91 21.05
N ASP A 218 -52.29 -12.66 21.95
CA ASP A 218 -51.04 -11.95 21.64
C ASP A 218 -50.11 -12.74 20.70
N GLN A 219 -50.09 -14.07 20.79
CA GLN A 219 -49.34 -14.92 19.85
C GLN A 219 -50.02 -14.99 18.48
N LEU A 220 -51.36 -14.93 18.44
CA LEU A 220 -52.14 -14.91 17.21
C LEU A 220 -51.91 -13.61 16.42
N VAL A 221 -51.87 -12.46 17.11
CA VAL A 221 -51.52 -11.16 16.51
C VAL A 221 -50.09 -11.14 15.98
N LEU A 222 -49.14 -11.74 16.71
CA LEU A 222 -47.74 -11.81 16.26
C LEU A 222 -47.56 -12.70 15.02
N VAL A 223 -48.29 -13.82 14.96
CA VAL A 223 -48.30 -14.70 13.79
C VAL A 223 -48.95 -13.98 12.61
N GLU A 224 -50.06 -13.27 12.82
CA GLU A 224 -50.74 -12.49 11.78
C GLU A 224 -49.82 -11.39 11.21
N GLN A 225 -49.12 -10.65 12.08
CA GLN A 225 -48.16 -9.62 11.67
C GLN A 225 -46.96 -10.21 10.90
N ASN A 226 -46.43 -11.36 11.35
CA ASN A 226 -45.36 -12.05 10.63
C ASN A 226 -45.83 -12.60 9.27
N THR A 227 -47.06 -13.11 9.16
CA THR A 227 -47.61 -13.58 7.88
C THR A 227 -47.80 -12.47 6.87
N LEU A 228 -48.21 -11.27 7.31
CA LEU A 228 -48.32 -10.09 6.43
C LEU A 228 -46.95 -9.64 5.89
N MET A 229 -45.91 -9.65 6.73
CA MET A 229 -44.55 -9.31 6.31
C MET A 229 -43.96 -10.33 5.33
N VAL A 230 -44.28 -11.62 5.48
CA VAL A 230 -43.86 -12.67 4.53
C VAL A 230 -44.57 -12.49 3.20
N GLU A 231 -45.87 -12.19 3.19
CA GLU A 231 -46.61 -11.91 1.96
C GLU A 231 -46.08 -10.69 1.19
N GLU A 232 -45.69 -9.63 1.89
CA GLU A 232 -45.11 -8.43 1.28
C GLU A 232 -43.76 -8.75 0.61
N ARG A 233 -42.85 -9.44 1.33
CA ARG A 233 -41.57 -9.88 0.77
C ARG A 233 -41.69 -10.85 -0.39
N GLU A 234 -42.70 -11.73 -0.38
CA GLU A 234 -42.99 -12.61 -1.51
C GLU A 234 -43.41 -11.84 -2.77
N ARG A 235 -44.16 -10.73 -2.64
CA ARG A 235 -44.56 -9.91 -3.79
C ARG A 235 -43.34 -9.26 -4.45
N ASP A 236 -42.41 -8.75 -3.65
CA ASP A 236 -41.18 -8.11 -4.15
C ASP A 236 -40.26 -9.09 -4.87
N ILE A 237 -40.14 -10.31 -4.31
CA ILE A 237 -39.40 -11.41 -4.94
C ILE A 237 -39.99 -11.74 -6.33
N ARG A 238 -41.32 -11.81 -6.44
CA ARG A 238 -41.99 -12.05 -7.74
C ARG A 238 -41.71 -10.94 -8.74
N GLN A 239 -41.64 -9.69 -8.31
CA GLN A 239 -41.34 -8.55 -9.19
C GLN A 239 -39.89 -8.56 -9.70
N ILE A 240 -38.92 -8.91 -8.85
CA ILE A 240 -37.52 -9.07 -9.28
C ILE A 240 -37.41 -10.21 -10.29
N VAL A 241 -38.10 -11.34 -10.06
CA VAL A 241 -38.14 -12.47 -10.99
C VAL A 241 -38.74 -12.05 -12.35
N GLN A 242 -39.81 -11.24 -12.34
CA GLN A 242 -40.39 -10.69 -13.58
C GLN A 242 -39.37 -9.84 -14.35
N SER A 243 -38.62 -8.95 -13.67
CA SER A 243 -37.59 -8.13 -14.32
C SER A 243 -36.47 -8.96 -14.97
N ILE A 244 -36.09 -10.09 -14.36
CA ILE A 244 -35.11 -11.03 -14.91
C ILE A 244 -35.65 -11.72 -16.16
N SER A 245 -36.95 -12.05 -16.16
CA SER A 245 -37.64 -12.64 -17.31
C SER A 245 -37.70 -11.67 -18.49
N ASP A 246 -38.10 -10.41 -18.25
CA ASP A 246 -38.21 -9.37 -19.29
C ASP A 246 -36.85 -9.12 -19.97
N LEU A 247 -35.76 -9.11 -19.19
CA LEU A 247 -34.39 -8.98 -19.70
C LEU A 247 -33.90 -10.19 -20.50
N ASN A 248 -34.46 -11.38 -20.26
CA ASN A 248 -34.12 -12.58 -21.02
C ASN A 248 -34.70 -12.53 -22.43
N GLU A 249 -35.85 -11.87 -22.62
CA GLU A 249 -36.43 -11.59 -23.94
C GLU A 249 -35.51 -10.65 -24.74
N ILE A 250 -35.07 -9.54 -24.13
CA ILE A 250 -34.09 -8.61 -24.73
C ILE A 250 -32.79 -9.35 -25.14
N PHE A 251 -32.32 -10.27 -24.28
CA PHE A 251 -31.11 -11.05 -24.54
C PHE A 251 -31.25 -11.97 -25.76
N ARG A 252 -32.40 -12.63 -25.92
CA ARG A 252 -32.66 -13.50 -27.08
C ARG A 252 -32.74 -12.69 -28.38
N ASP A 253 -33.39 -11.53 -28.34
CA ASP A 253 -33.52 -10.64 -29.51
C ASP A 253 -32.16 -10.09 -29.97
N LEU A 254 -31.31 -9.66 -29.04
CA LEU A 254 -29.95 -9.20 -29.34
C LEU A 254 -29.06 -10.34 -29.83
N GLY A 255 -29.21 -11.54 -29.25
CA GLY A 255 -28.50 -12.74 -29.66
C GLY A 255 -28.83 -13.17 -31.09
N ALA A 256 -30.12 -13.13 -31.48
CA ALA A 256 -30.55 -13.43 -32.84
C ALA A 256 -29.89 -12.50 -33.86
N MET A 257 -29.82 -11.19 -33.58
CA MET A 257 -29.17 -10.20 -34.44
C MET A 257 -27.65 -10.44 -34.60
N ILE A 258 -26.97 -10.95 -33.56
CA ILE A 258 -25.53 -11.30 -33.63
C ILE A 258 -25.32 -12.59 -34.44
N VAL A 259 -26.20 -13.59 -34.27
CA VAL A 259 -26.14 -14.86 -35.00
C VAL A 259 -26.47 -14.67 -36.49
N GLU A 260 -27.40 -13.79 -36.83
CA GLU A 260 -27.74 -13.45 -38.21
C GLU A 260 -26.53 -12.85 -38.97
N GLN A 261 -25.65 -12.10 -38.28
CA GLN A 261 -24.37 -11.62 -38.83
C GLN A 261 -23.26 -12.70 -38.86
N GLY A 262 -23.41 -13.79 -38.10
CA GLY A 262 -22.47 -14.91 -38.05
C GLY A 262 -22.49 -15.85 -39.26
N THR A 263 -23.44 -15.68 -40.20
CA THR A 263 -23.54 -16.49 -41.43
C THR A 263 -22.66 -15.98 -42.57
N VAL A 264 -21.40 -15.66 -42.27
CA VAL A 264 -20.34 -15.51 -43.29
C VAL A 264 -19.10 -16.25 -42.81
N LEU A 265 -19.25 -17.58 -42.74
CA LEU A 265 -18.19 -18.54 -42.44
C LEU A 265 -17.73 -19.24 -43.73
N ASP A 266 -17.67 -18.52 -44.86
CA ASP A 266 -17.11 -18.93 -46.16
C ASP A 266 -16.27 -17.80 -46.78
N ARG A 267 -15.28 -17.28 -46.05
CA ARG A 267 -14.38 -16.21 -46.56
C ARG A 267 -12.90 -16.46 -46.35
N ILE A 268 -12.52 -17.69 -45.98
CA ILE A 268 -11.11 -18.10 -46.00
C ILE A 268 -10.74 -18.49 -47.44
N ASP A 269 -11.58 -19.26 -48.14
CA ASP A 269 -11.30 -19.69 -49.51
C ASP A 269 -11.20 -18.53 -50.51
N TYR A 270 -12.12 -17.55 -50.43
CA TYR A 270 -12.07 -16.35 -51.30
C TYR A 270 -10.81 -15.49 -51.08
N ASN A 271 -10.31 -15.40 -49.85
CA ASN A 271 -9.12 -14.61 -49.51
C ASN A 271 -7.81 -15.35 -49.81
N VAL A 272 -7.81 -16.67 -49.75
CA VAL A 272 -6.69 -17.54 -50.15
C VAL A 272 -6.52 -17.50 -51.68
N GLU A 273 -7.62 -17.55 -52.43
CA GLU A 273 -7.61 -17.47 -53.89
C GLU A 273 -7.14 -16.10 -54.41
N GLN A 274 -7.58 -15.01 -53.78
CA GLN A 274 -7.10 -13.65 -54.07
C GLN A 274 -5.64 -13.41 -53.70
N SER A 275 -5.12 -14.11 -52.69
CA SER A 275 -3.71 -14.01 -52.31
C SER A 275 -2.81 -14.67 -53.35
N CYS A 276 -3.24 -15.82 -53.91
CA CYS A 276 -2.48 -16.56 -54.92
C CYS A 276 -2.26 -15.73 -56.21
N ILE A 277 -3.32 -15.07 -56.71
CA ILE A 277 -3.29 -14.22 -57.92
C ILE A 277 -2.34 -13.02 -57.74
N LYS A 278 -2.32 -12.41 -56.54
CA LYS A 278 -1.46 -11.24 -56.26
C LYS A 278 0.02 -11.60 -56.11
N THR A 279 0.36 -12.79 -55.65
CA THR A 279 1.75 -13.27 -55.62
C THR A 279 2.33 -13.50 -57.01
N GLU A 280 1.51 -13.94 -57.97
CA GLU A 280 1.97 -14.20 -59.34
C GLU A 280 2.26 -12.90 -60.12
N ASP A 281 1.45 -11.86 -59.92
CA ASP A 281 1.73 -10.52 -60.45
C ASP A 281 2.91 -9.82 -59.77
N GLY A 282 3.13 -10.10 -58.47
CA GLY A 282 4.31 -9.66 -57.74
C GLY A 282 5.62 -10.23 -58.32
N LEU A 283 5.58 -11.48 -58.81
CA LEU A 283 6.74 -12.12 -59.44
C LEU A 283 7.11 -11.48 -60.79
N LYS A 284 6.12 -11.01 -61.56
CA LYS A 284 6.35 -10.29 -62.84
C LYS A 284 6.94 -8.89 -62.62
N GLN A 285 6.55 -8.21 -61.55
CA GLN A 285 7.09 -6.89 -61.18
C GLN A 285 8.55 -6.98 -60.70
N LEU A 286 8.89 -8.04 -59.94
CA LEU A 286 10.26 -8.29 -59.47
C LEU A 286 11.24 -8.55 -60.61
N HIS A 287 10.84 -9.29 -61.65
CA HIS A 287 11.67 -9.47 -62.85
C HIS A 287 11.90 -8.17 -63.64
N LYS A 288 10.92 -7.26 -63.66
CA LYS A 288 11.07 -5.92 -64.26
C LYS A 288 12.02 -5.03 -63.45
N ALA A 289 12.00 -5.16 -62.12
CA ALA A 289 12.87 -4.40 -61.23
C ALA A 289 14.34 -4.83 -61.32
N GLU A 290 14.62 -6.12 -61.51
CA GLU A 290 15.98 -6.65 -61.66
C GLU A 290 16.70 -6.11 -62.92
N GLN A 291 15.96 -5.90 -64.00
CA GLN A 291 16.50 -5.30 -65.24
C GLN A 291 16.83 -3.81 -65.08
N TYR A 292 16.11 -3.08 -64.22
CA TYR A 292 16.38 -1.67 -63.92
C TYR A 292 17.60 -1.46 -63.01
N GLN A 293 17.90 -2.45 -62.15
CA GLN A 293 18.97 -2.34 -61.15
C GLN A 293 20.39 -2.42 -61.75
N LYS A 294 20.56 -3.05 -62.93
CA LYS A 294 21.89 -3.23 -63.56
C LYS A 294 22.46 -1.98 -64.24
N LYS A 295 21.75 -0.85 -64.28
CA LYS A 295 22.20 0.32 -65.05
C LYS A 295 21.86 1.66 -64.39
N ASN A 296 22.47 2.00 -63.25
CA ASN A 296 22.55 3.42 -62.87
C ASN A 296 23.60 3.74 -61.79
N ARG A 297 24.67 4.45 -62.18
CA ARG A 297 25.62 5.09 -61.25
C ARG A 297 25.03 6.30 -60.49
N LYS A 298 23.81 6.74 -60.81
CA LYS A 298 23.12 7.88 -60.16
C LYS A 298 22.54 7.58 -58.77
N MET A 299 22.35 6.30 -58.42
CA MET A 299 21.79 5.88 -57.12
C MET A 299 22.79 6.05 -55.96
N LEU A 300 24.11 5.97 -56.24
CA LEU A 300 25.15 6.10 -55.21
C LEU A 300 25.21 7.53 -54.64
N VAL A 301 24.99 8.55 -55.47
CA VAL A 301 25.01 9.96 -55.07
C VAL A 301 23.78 10.32 -54.22
N ILE A 302 22.60 9.76 -54.56
CA ILE A 302 21.37 9.95 -53.78
C ILE A 302 21.48 9.26 -52.41
N LEU A 303 22.11 8.09 -52.35
CA LEU A 303 22.36 7.38 -51.09
C LEU A 303 23.28 8.19 -50.16
N ILE A 304 24.34 8.79 -50.70
CA ILE A 304 25.26 9.65 -49.94
C ILE A 304 24.54 10.91 -49.43
N LEU A 305 23.71 11.55 -50.27
CA LEU A 305 22.91 12.71 -49.85
C LEU A 305 21.88 12.34 -48.76
N PHE A 306 21.26 11.17 -48.86
CA PHE A 306 20.31 10.65 -47.86
C PHE A 306 20.98 10.38 -46.51
N VAL A 307 22.18 9.79 -46.51
CA VAL A 307 22.97 9.60 -45.28
C VAL A 307 23.37 10.95 -44.69
N ILE A 308 23.78 11.93 -45.51
CA ILE A 308 24.11 13.28 -45.03
C ILE A 308 22.88 13.99 -44.45
N THR A 309 21.69 13.80 -45.03
CA THR A 309 20.44 14.36 -44.48
C THR A 309 20.05 13.70 -43.16
N ILE A 310 20.22 12.38 -43.03
CA ILE A 310 19.99 11.69 -41.76
C ILE A 310 20.98 12.16 -40.70
N VAL A 311 22.26 12.30 -41.03
CA VAL A 311 23.28 12.82 -40.10
C VAL A 311 22.96 14.26 -39.70
N LEU A 312 22.54 15.12 -40.64
CA LEU A 312 22.08 16.47 -40.35
C LEU A 312 20.84 16.48 -39.45
N ILE A 313 19.84 15.63 -39.70
CA ILE A 313 18.64 15.50 -38.86
C ILE A 313 19.02 15.02 -37.45
N VAL A 314 19.91 14.04 -37.33
CA VAL A 314 20.40 13.55 -36.02
C VAL A 314 21.15 14.65 -35.26
N VAL A 315 21.98 15.44 -35.94
CA VAL A 315 22.69 16.59 -35.35
C VAL A 315 21.72 17.73 -34.97
N LEU A 316 20.72 18.01 -35.81
CA LEU A 316 19.70 19.04 -35.55
C LEU A 316 18.78 18.64 -34.40
N VAL A 317 18.34 17.39 -34.36
CA VAL A 317 17.54 16.83 -33.25
C VAL A 317 18.38 16.78 -31.98
N GLY A 318 19.66 16.39 -32.04
CA GLY A 318 20.55 16.39 -30.88
C GLY A 318 20.81 17.79 -30.29
N ARG A 319 20.96 18.82 -31.14
CA ARG A 319 21.14 20.22 -30.71
C ARG A 319 19.84 20.92 -30.30
N ALA A 320 18.72 20.63 -30.97
CA ALA A 320 17.42 21.20 -30.62
C ALA A 320 16.84 20.54 -29.35
N ALA A 321 17.08 19.24 -29.15
CA ALA A 321 16.64 18.54 -27.94
C ALA A 321 17.33 19.09 -26.69
N SER A 322 18.65 19.35 -26.70
CA SER A 322 19.36 19.85 -25.52
C SER A 322 18.90 21.23 -25.06
N GLY A 323 18.60 22.14 -26.01
CA GLY A 323 18.01 23.45 -25.72
C GLY A 323 16.59 23.35 -25.16
N PHE A 324 15.72 22.59 -25.84
CA PHE A 324 14.32 22.39 -25.44
C PHE A 324 14.17 21.66 -24.10
N LEU A 325 15.02 20.66 -23.82
CA LEU A 325 15.05 19.95 -22.53
C LEU A 325 15.40 20.88 -21.37
N THR A 326 16.29 21.85 -21.60
CA THR A 326 16.70 22.81 -20.57
C THR A 326 15.56 23.76 -20.24
N GLU A 327 14.85 24.29 -21.25
CA GLU A 327 13.69 25.15 -21.05
C GLU A 327 12.52 24.41 -20.38
N LEU A 328 12.24 23.17 -20.80
CA LEU A 328 11.21 22.33 -20.18
C LEU A 328 11.54 22.02 -18.72
N TRP A 329 12.80 21.74 -18.41
CA TRP A 329 13.26 21.53 -17.04
C TRP A 329 13.09 22.79 -16.18
N GLN A 330 13.47 23.96 -16.69
CA GLN A 330 13.28 25.23 -15.98
C GLN A 330 11.78 25.55 -15.78
N ALA A 331 10.94 25.26 -16.77
CA ALA A 331 9.49 25.42 -16.64
C ALA A 331 8.90 24.47 -15.59
N ALA A 332 9.31 23.20 -15.57
CA ALA A 332 8.89 22.24 -14.56
C ALA A 332 9.38 22.60 -13.15
N LEU A 333 10.58 23.17 -13.03
CA LEU A 333 11.04 23.72 -11.76
C LEU A 333 10.20 24.93 -11.35
N ALA A 334 9.87 25.85 -12.26
CA ALA A 334 9.09 27.05 -11.94
C ALA A 334 7.69 26.74 -11.39
N THR A 335 7.08 25.62 -11.78
CA THR A 335 5.76 25.20 -11.29
C THR A 335 5.78 24.57 -9.90
N LEU A 336 6.91 24.00 -9.47
CA LEU A 336 7.03 23.35 -8.16
C LEU A 336 7.00 24.38 -7.02
N ASN A 337 6.05 24.20 -6.09
CA ASN A 337 5.95 24.98 -4.86
C ASN A 337 6.07 24.08 -3.61
N PRO A 338 7.29 23.84 -3.09
CA PRO A 338 7.52 22.92 -1.99
C PRO A 338 7.01 23.49 -0.65
N ASN A 339 5.73 23.27 -0.36
CA ASN A 339 5.14 23.60 0.94
C ASN A 339 3.95 22.66 1.30
N PRO A 340 4.17 21.47 1.88
CA PRO A 340 5.47 20.90 2.26
C PRO A 340 6.21 20.20 1.11
N THR A 341 5.50 19.59 0.16
CA THR A 341 6.08 18.88 -1.00
C THR A 341 5.25 19.16 -2.23
N ASP A 342 5.87 19.08 -3.41
CA ASP A 342 5.16 19.20 -4.68
C ASP A 342 5.80 18.26 -5.72
N SER A 343 5.06 17.89 -6.76
CA SER A 343 5.58 17.02 -7.83
C SER A 343 5.03 17.41 -9.20
N CYS A 344 5.92 17.45 -10.19
CA CYS A 344 5.58 17.74 -11.58
C CYS A 344 5.87 16.49 -12.42
N PRO A 345 4.85 15.84 -13.01
CA PRO A 345 5.08 14.75 -13.93
C PRO A 345 5.73 15.25 -15.22
N LEU A 346 6.71 14.50 -15.71
CA LEU A 346 7.43 14.76 -16.94
C LEU A 346 7.11 13.66 -17.96
N TYR A 347 7.01 14.03 -19.22
CA TYR A 347 6.88 13.10 -20.35
C TYR A 347 5.80 12.03 -20.17
N LEU A 348 4.51 12.42 -20.26
CA LEU A 348 3.35 11.51 -20.16
C LEU A 348 3.34 10.62 -18.90
N ASN A 349 3.84 11.14 -17.76
CA ASN A 349 3.99 10.42 -16.47
C ASN A 349 5.02 9.28 -16.49
N CYS A 350 5.90 9.20 -17.49
CA CYS A 350 7.01 8.25 -17.50
C CYS A 350 8.15 8.68 -16.56
N ALA A 351 8.23 9.98 -16.25
CA ALA A 351 9.14 10.53 -15.25
C ALA A 351 8.36 11.49 -14.35
N THR A 352 8.88 11.78 -13.15
CA THR A 352 8.30 12.77 -12.25
C THR A 352 9.44 13.40 -11.49
N VAL A 353 9.42 14.73 -11.38
CA VAL A 353 10.32 15.47 -10.50
C VAL A 353 9.51 15.90 -9.28
N ALA A 354 10.01 15.62 -8.09
CA ALA A 354 9.38 16.01 -6.83
C ALA A 354 10.30 16.92 -6.02
N ALA A 355 9.73 17.95 -5.42
CA ALA A 355 10.44 18.86 -4.53
C ALA A 355 10.18 18.50 -3.06
N LEU A 356 11.26 18.37 -2.30
CA LEU A 356 11.22 18.21 -0.85
C LEU A 356 11.03 19.55 -0.13
N PRO A 357 10.57 19.53 1.14
CA PRO A 357 10.41 20.76 1.92
C PRO A 357 11.73 21.54 2.03
N SER A 358 11.64 22.85 1.80
CA SER A 358 12.74 23.80 1.96
C SER A 358 13.07 24.09 3.43
N ARG A 359 12.10 23.91 4.32
CA ARG A 359 12.23 24.11 5.77
C ARG A 359 11.72 22.89 6.52
N VAL A 360 12.45 22.50 7.56
CA VAL A 360 12.05 21.46 8.51
C VAL A 360 12.21 22.00 9.93
N SER A 361 11.40 21.51 10.86
CA SER A 361 11.49 21.93 12.27
C SER A 361 12.75 21.38 12.94
N ARG A 362 13.15 21.97 14.08
CA ARG A 362 14.34 21.57 14.85
C ARG A 362 14.35 20.10 15.29
N HIS A 363 13.18 19.49 15.46
CA HIS A 363 13.04 18.08 15.85
C HIS A 363 12.90 17.12 14.67
N ASN A 364 12.89 17.63 13.44
CA ASN A 364 12.83 16.80 12.24
C ASN A 364 14.24 16.60 11.65
N SER A 365 14.38 15.58 10.81
CA SER A 365 15.61 15.33 10.06
C SER A 365 15.81 16.44 9.03
N PRO A 366 17.01 17.03 8.95
CA PRO A 366 17.35 17.98 7.91
C PRO A 366 17.06 17.41 6.51
N SER A 367 17.30 16.11 6.29
CA SER A 367 17.06 15.39 5.02
C SER A 367 15.60 15.33 4.57
N ALA A 368 14.64 15.64 5.44
CA ALA A 368 13.21 15.48 5.18
C ALA A 368 12.83 14.04 4.73
N SER A 369 13.56 13.04 5.22
CA SER A 369 13.45 11.60 4.89
C SER A 369 12.00 11.06 4.81
N HIS A 370 11.13 11.41 5.75
CA HIS A 370 9.75 10.92 5.75
C HIS A 370 8.95 11.35 4.51
N PHE A 371 9.27 12.51 3.93
CA PHE A 371 8.63 12.99 2.70
C PHE A 371 9.12 12.21 1.48
N ILE A 372 10.38 11.76 1.46
CA ILE A 372 10.94 10.92 0.39
C ILE A 372 10.13 9.63 0.27
N THR A 373 9.91 8.90 1.37
CA THR A 373 9.12 7.67 1.35
C THR A 373 7.70 7.90 0.81
N ARG A 374 7.06 9.01 1.20
CA ARG A 374 5.70 9.36 0.74
C ARG A 374 5.66 9.70 -0.74
N LEU A 375 6.61 10.52 -1.22
CA LEU A 375 6.73 10.91 -2.62
C LEU A 375 6.98 9.69 -3.50
N VAL A 376 7.94 8.84 -3.14
CA VAL A 376 8.24 7.63 -3.92
C VAL A 376 7.07 6.66 -3.96
N ARG A 377 6.29 6.53 -2.89
CA ARG A 377 5.06 5.70 -2.93
C ARG A 377 3.97 6.28 -3.84
N THR A 378 3.93 7.59 -4.03
CA THR A 378 2.86 8.30 -4.76
C THR A 378 3.20 8.54 -6.22
N CYS A 379 4.43 8.97 -6.49
CA CYS A 379 4.87 9.49 -7.79
C CYS A 379 5.53 8.44 -8.67
N LEU A 380 5.94 7.28 -8.12
CA LEU A 380 6.75 6.32 -8.87
C LEU A 380 5.90 5.53 -9.89
N PRO A 381 6.18 5.64 -11.20
CA PRO A 381 5.37 5.04 -12.24
C PRO A 381 5.32 3.49 -12.18
N PRO A 382 4.28 2.86 -12.76
CA PRO A 382 4.23 1.41 -12.90
C PRO A 382 5.35 0.92 -13.83
N GLY A 383 5.98 -0.20 -13.48
CA GLY A 383 7.08 -0.79 -14.27
C GLY A 383 7.90 -1.80 -13.47
N ALA A 384 8.61 -2.67 -14.19
CA ALA A 384 9.53 -3.68 -13.62
C ALA A 384 10.91 -3.07 -13.29
N HIS A 385 11.42 -2.20 -14.15
CA HIS A 385 12.64 -1.43 -13.94
C HIS A 385 12.30 0.01 -13.58
N ARG A 386 12.90 0.51 -12.51
CA ARG A 386 12.64 1.86 -11.99
C ARG A 386 13.98 2.51 -11.65
N CYS A 387 14.14 3.76 -12.04
CA CYS A 387 15.28 4.58 -11.66
C CYS A 387 14.80 5.72 -10.78
N ILE A 388 15.50 5.98 -9.68
CA ILE A 388 15.27 7.11 -8.78
C ILE A 388 16.58 7.89 -8.72
N LEU A 389 16.54 9.16 -9.09
CA LEU A 389 17.67 10.07 -9.02
C LEU A 389 17.51 10.97 -7.80
N MET A 390 18.23 10.67 -6.72
CA MET A 390 18.20 11.45 -5.50
C MET A 390 19.23 12.58 -5.56
N VAL A 391 18.77 13.84 -5.54
CA VAL A 391 19.66 15.01 -5.51
C VAL A 391 19.77 15.54 -4.09
N CYS A 392 20.91 15.31 -3.43
CA CYS A 392 21.13 15.70 -2.04
C CYS A 392 22.60 16.03 -1.72
N GLU A 393 22.82 16.64 -0.55
CA GLU A 393 24.16 16.82 0.01
C GLU A 393 24.63 15.51 0.66
N GLN A 394 25.94 15.31 0.76
CA GLN A 394 26.54 14.10 1.32
C GLN A 394 25.98 13.68 2.70
N PRO A 395 25.73 14.60 3.67
CA PRO A 395 25.18 14.23 4.97
C PRO A 395 23.74 13.66 4.93
N ASP A 396 22.98 13.97 3.88
CA ASP A 396 21.58 13.53 3.73
C ASP A 396 21.48 12.16 3.02
N VAL A 397 22.57 11.62 2.48
CA VAL A 397 22.58 10.38 1.67
C VAL A 397 22.07 9.18 2.47
N PHE A 398 22.58 8.97 3.69
CA PHE A 398 22.21 7.82 4.52
C PHE A 398 20.72 7.80 4.86
N ALA A 399 20.18 8.94 5.34
CA ALA A 399 18.76 9.07 5.65
C ALA A 399 17.88 8.90 4.41
N SER A 400 18.32 9.43 3.26
CA SER A 400 17.59 9.32 2.00
C SER A 400 17.54 7.88 1.50
N ALA A 401 18.66 7.15 1.53
CA ALA A 401 18.71 5.74 1.18
C ALA A 401 17.77 4.89 2.05
N CYS A 402 17.82 5.09 3.37
CA CYS A 402 16.93 4.41 4.31
C CYS A 402 15.46 4.72 3.97
N ALA A 403 15.10 6.00 3.75
CA ALA A 403 13.74 6.40 3.38
C ALA A 403 13.25 5.76 2.07
N LEU A 404 14.12 5.63 1.07
CA LEU A 404 13.81 4.95 -0.19
C LEU A 404 13.52 3.47 0.04
N ALA A 405 14.31 2.79 0.87
CA ALA A 405 14.09 1.38 1.20
C ALA A 405 12.70 1.11 1.82
N ARG A 406 12.24 2.01 2.70
CA ARG A 406 10.91 1.96 3.33
C ARG A 406 9.76 2.06 2.32
N ALA A 407 10.01 2.60 1.12
CA ALA A 407 9.00 2.68 0.07
C ALA A 407 8.71 1.34 -0.62
N PHE A 408 9.56 0.32 -0.41
CA PHE A 408 9.50 -0.97 -1.10
C PHE A 408 9.33 -2.16 -0.14
N PRO A 409 8.12 -2.38 0.40
CA PRO A 409 7.84 -3.48 1.31
C PRO A 409 8.02 -4.84 0.63
N LEU A 410 8.53 -5.82 1.38
CA LEU A 410 8.79 -7.18 0.90
C LEU A 410 7.58 -8.11 1.06
N PHE A 411 6.82 -7.97 2.14
CA PHE A 411 5.74 -8.90 2.48
C PHE A 411 4.43 -8.60 1.72
N SER A 412 3.88 -9.62 1.05
CA SER A 412 2.56 -9.54 0.39
C SER A 412 1.99 -10.93 0.04
N HIS A 413 0.75 -11.19 0.47
CA HIS A 413 -0.07 -12.36 0.07
C HIS A 413 -1.19 -12.05 -0.93
N ARG A 414 -1.16 -10.91 -1.61
CA ARG A 414 -2.16 -10.60 -2.65
C ARG A 414 -2.09 -11.64 -3.79
N SER A 415 -3.25 -12.13 -4.26
CA SER A 415 -3.36 -13.16 -5.31
C SER A 415 -2.98 -12.67 -6.73
N GLY A 416 -2.78 -13.61 -7.66
CA GLY A 416 -2.02 -13.53 -8.93
C GLY A 416 -2.37 -12.47 -10.00
N ALA A 417 -3.39 -11.63 -9.81
CA ALA A 417 -3.54 -10.40 -10.61
C ALA A 417 -2.77 -9.21 -9.99
N SER A 418 -2.53 -9.25 -8.68
CA SER A 418 -1.75 -8.29 -7.89
C SER A 418 -0.40 -8.86 -7.41
N ARG A 419 -0.20 -10.18 -7.45
CA ARG A 419 1.10 -10.84 -7.26
C ARG A 419 1.91 -10.64 -8.54
N ARG A 420 2.71 -9.57 -8.61
CA ARG A 420 3.56 -9.30 -9.77
C ARG A 420 4.65 -10.38 -9.80
N THR A 421 4.61 -11.23 -10.81
CA THR A 421 5.52 -12.36 -11.04
C THR A 421 6.94 -11.93 -11.43
N GLU A 422 7.12 -10.68 -11.89
CA GLU A 422 8.42 -10.13 -12.24
C GLU A 422 9.12 -9.49 -11.03
N LYS A 423 10.39 -9.85 -10.82
CA LYS A 423 11.28 -9.16 -9.87
C LYS A 423 11.36 -7.69 -10.30
N ARG A 424 10.98 -6.77 -9.41
CA ARG A 424 11.18 -5.34 -9.65
C ARG A 424 12.60 -4.96 -9.27
N THR A 425 13.29 -4.34 -10.20
CA THR A 425 14.60 -3.75 -9.94
C THR A 425 14.41 -2.25 -9.79
N VAL A 426 14.85 -1.73 -8.64
CA VAL A 426 14.90 -0.29 -8.37
C VAL A 426 16.36 0.09 -8.31
N THR A 427 16.79 0.90 -9.27
CA THR A 427 18.11 1.54 -9.27
C THR A 427 17.96 2.90 -8.61
N VAL A 428 18.82 3.18 -7.63
CA VAL A 428 18.90 4.48 -6.97
C VAL A 428 20.25 5.09 -7.33
N GLU A 429 20.23 6.28 -7.91
CA GLU A 429 21.41 7.07 -8.23
C GLU A 429 21.44 8.29 -7.30
N PHE A 430 22.58 8.54 -6.65
CA PHE A 430 22.79 9.72 -5.82
C PHE A 430 23.58 10.76 -6.61
N PHE A 431 22.98 11.93 -6.81
CA PHE A 431 23.65 13.08 -7.41
C PHE A 431 24.00 14.08 -6.32
N LEU A 432 25.29 14.10 -5.93
CA LEU A 432 25.77 14.94 -4.83
C LEU A 432 25.93 16.40 -5.25
N VAL A 433 25.40 17.29 -4.42
CA VAL A 433 25.52 18.75 -4.57
C VAL A 433 26.14 19.37 -3.31
N GLY A 434 26.89 20.47 -3.45
CA GLY A 434 27.69 21.04 -2.34
C GLY A 434 29.19 21.15 -2.63
N GLN A 435 30.01 21.11 -1.57
CA GLN A 435 31.47 21.18 -1.65
C GLN A 435 32.11 19.82 -1.98
N ASP A 436 31.44 18.71 -1.67
CA ASP A 436 31.91 17.34 -1.85
C ASP A 436 31.09 16.57 -2.91
N ASN A 437 31.15 17.03 -4.17
CA ASN A 437 30.33 16.49 -5.28
C ASN A 437 31.04 15.38 -6.06
N GLY A 438 31.97 14.68 -5.40
CA GLY A 438 32.68 13.54 -5.98
C GLY A 438 31.76 12.33 -6.21
N PRO A 439 32.20 11.34 -7.00
CA PRO A 439 31.49 10.07 -7.08
C PRO A 439 31.42 9.40 -5.71
N VAL A 440 30.25 8.81 -5.39
CA VAL A 440 30.07 8.04 -4.16
C VAL A 440 30.97 6.79 -4.22
N GLU A 441 31.79 6.58 -3.19
CA GLU A 441 32.68 5.43 -3.11
C GLU A 441 31.91 4.10 -3.06
N LEU A 442 32.51 3.03 -3.57
CA LEU A 442 31.90 1.69 -3.59
C LEU A 442 31.61 1.17 -2.17
N SER A 443 32.49 1.45 -1.20
CA SER A 443 32.31 1.15 0.22
C SER A 443 31.03 1.79 0.77
N THR A 444 30.83 3.07 0.47
CA THR A 444 29.63 3.82 0.84
C THR A 444 28.37 3.18 0.24
N LEU A 445 28.39 2.80 -1.04
CA LEU A 445 27.25 2.11 -1.67
C LEU A 445 26.96 0.76 -1.02
N GLN A 446 27.99 0.00 -0.63
CA GLN A 446 27.84 -1.25 0.11
C GLN A 446 27.26 -1.03 1.51
N CYS A 447 27.65 0.05 2.19
CA CYS A 447 27.03 0.52 3.43
C CYS A 447 25.54 0.79 3.28
N LEU A 448 25.15 1.58 2.29
CA LEU A 448 23.76 1.87 1.98
C LEU A 448 22.98 0.59 1.64
N ALA A 449 23.55 -0.32 0.85
CA ALA A 449 22.92 -1.59 0.52
C ALA A 449 22.64 -2.45 1.78
N ASN A 450 23.63 -2.63 2.64
CA ASN A 450 23.47 -3.41 3.87
C ASN A 450 22.47 -2.77 4.84
N ALA A 451 22.49 -1.44 5.00
CA ALA A 451 21.53 -0.72 5.83
C ALA A 451 20.09 -0.83 5.28
N THR A 452 19.90 -0.64 3.98
CA THR A 452 18.58 -0.72 3.35
C THR A 452 18.01 -2.13 3.32
N GLU A 453 18.84 -3.16 3.18
CA GLU A 453 18.45 -4.55 3.38
C GLU A 453 18.02 -4.82 4.82
N GLY A 454 18.75 -4.31 5.82
CA GLY A 454 18.36 -4.38 7.23
C GLY A 454 16.99 -3.74 7.51
N VAL A 455 16.76 -2.53 6.98
CA VAL A 455 15.47 -1.82 7.09
C VAL A 455 14.34 -2.65 6.50
N ARG A 456 14.55 -3.23 5.31
CA ARG A 456 13.52 -4.04 4.63
C ARG A 456 13.32 -5.40 5.29
N LEU A 457 14.37 -5.99 5.88
CA LEU A 457 14.29 -7.20 6.70
C LEU A 457 13.40 -6.96 7.92
N ALA A 458 13.69 -5.92 8.70
CA ALA A 458 12.89 -5.55 9.86
C ALA A 458 11.42 -5.29 9.47
N ALA A 459 11.20 -4.49 8.41
CA ALA A 459 9.85 -4.23 7.92
C ALA A 459 9.11 -5.49 7.46
N ARG A 460 9.82 -6.44 6.82
CA ARG A 460 9.22 -7.71 6.38
C ARG A 460 8.73 -8.54 7.56
N ILE A 461 9.56 -8.70 8.59
CA ILE A 461 9.23 -9.47 9.79
C ILE A 461 7.98 -8.87 10.45
N VAL A 462 7.97 -7.56 10.68
CA VAL A 462 6.85 -6.83 11.30
C VAL A 462 5.56 -6.87 10.46
N ASP A 463 5.67 -6.87 9.12
CA ASP A 463 4.50 -7.01 8.24
C ASP A 463 3.97 -8.46 8.14
N THR A 464 4.77 -9.47 8.47
CA THR A 464 4.39 -10.88 8.36
C THR A 464 3.39 -11.22 9.48
N PRO A 465 2.25 -11.87 9.18
CA PRO A 465 1.26 -12.21 10.19
C PRO A 465 1.77 -13.33 11.10
N CYS A 466 1.29 -13.39 12.34
CA CYS A 466 1.79 -14.30 13.37
C CYS A 466 1.63 -15.80 13.03
N ASN A 467 0.68 -16.16 12.15
CA ASN A 467 0.54 -17.54 11.67
C ASN A 467 1.68 -17.97 10.70
N GLU A 468 2.55 -17.04 10.28
CA GLU A 468 3.76 -17.26 9.47
C GLU A 468 5.01 -16.59 10.10
N MET A 469 4.86 -16.03 11.29
CA MET A 469 5.91 -15.37 12.06
C MET A 469 5.60 -15.58 13.54
N ASN A 470 5.59 -16.83 13.98
CA ASN A 470 5.55 -17.19 15.40
C ASN A 470 6.98 -17.18 16.00
N THR A 471 7.14 -17.62 17.26
CA THR A 471 8.45 -17.63 17.91
C THR A 471 9.46 -18.55 17.21
N ASP A 472 9.01 -19.67 16.63
CA ASP A 472 9.87 -20.61 15.90
C ASP A 472 10.33 -20.02 14.56
N ASP A 473 9.42 -19.40 13.81
CA ASP A 473 9.75 -18.71 12.57
C ASP A 473 10.73 -17.54 12.80
N PHE A 474 10.56 -16.81 13.90
CA PHE A 474 11.48 -15.73 14.27
C PHE A 474 12.88 -16.31 14.61
N LEU A 475 12.95 -17.42 15.34
CA LEU A 475 14.23 -18.11 15.59
C LEU A 475 14.88 -18.57 14.27
N GLU A 476 14.10 -18.98 13.27
CA GLU A 476 14.64 -19.29 11.93
C GLU A 476 15.22 -18.05 11.23
N GLU A 477 14.60 -16.88 11.37
CA GLU A 477 15.16 -15.61 10.86
C GLU A 477 16.48 -15.26 11.56
N ILE A 478 16.56 -15.42 12.89
CA ILE A 478 17.80 -15.23 13.66
C ILE A 478 18.88 -16.21 13.18
N ASN A 479 18.54 -17.48 13.00
CA ASN A 479 19.46 -18.49 12.47
C ASN A 479 19.93 -18.18 11.05
N ARG A 480 19.06 -17.63 10.20
CA ARG A 480 19.42 -17.23 8.82
C ARG A 480 20.44 -16.10 8.82
N VAL A 481 20.22 -15.07 9.64
CA VAL A 481 21.17 -13.97 9.81
C VAL A 481 22.46 -14.47 10.45
N GLY A 482 22.39 -15.31 11.49
CA GLY A 482 23.56 -15.92 12.10
C GLY A 482 24.42 -16.69 11.08
N LYS A 483 23.80 -17.55 10.26
CA LYS A 483 24.50 -18.27 9.17
C LYS A 483 25.14 -17.33 8.15
N GLU A 484 24.48 -16.25 7.78
CA GLU A 484 25.02 -15.24 6.87
C GLU A 484 26.27 -14.55 7.43
N LEU A 485 26.31 -14.35 8.75
CA LEU A 485 27.43 -13.69 9.45
C LEU A 485 28.49 -14.67 9.98
N GLY A 486 28.25 -15.98 9.91
CA GLY A 486 29.10 -16.99 10.53
C GLY A 486 28.98 -17.06 12.06
N ILE A 487 27.86 -16.60 12.62
CA ILE A 487 27.59 -16.56 14.07
C ILE A 487 26.52 -17.60 14.42
N ALA A 488 26.82 -18.51 15.34
CA ALA A 488 25.84 -19.45 15.87
C ALA A 488 25.04 -18.81 17.02
N PRO A 489 23.70 -18.77 16.97
CA PRO A 489 22.91 -18.21 18.06
C PRO A 489 22.88 -19.13 19.29
N THR A 490 22.99 -18.54 20.47
CA THR A 490 22.64 -19.20 21.74
C THR A 490 21.14 -19.09 21.93
N ILE A 491 20.45 -20.21 22.20
CA ILE A 491 18.98 -20.25 22.36
C ILE A 491 18.65 -20.92 23.69
N ILE A 492 17.84 -20.25 24.52
CA ILE A 492 17.27 -20.74 25.77
C ILE A 492 15.75 -20.77 25.57
N ARG A 493 15.12 -21.95 25.60
CA ARG A 493 13.73 -22.11 25.14
C ARG A 493 12.87 -22.89 26.13
N ASP A 494 11.60 -22.51 26.21
CA ASP A 494 10.54 -23.22 26.96
C ASP A 494 10.91 -23.53 28.43
N GLU A 495 10.88 -24.79 28.87
CA GLU A 495 11.19 -25.17 30.26
C GLU A 495 12.64 -24.87 30.68
N GLU A 496 13.57 -24.69 29.73
CA GLU A 496 14.93 -24.22 30.07
C GLU A 496 14.88 -22.79 30.63
N LEU A 497 14.04 -21.91 30.07
CA LEU A 497 13.85 -20.55 30.58
C LEU A 497 13.40 -20.59 32.03
N LYS A 498 12.38 -21.40 32.32
CA LYS A 498 11.87 -21.58 33.69
C LYS A 498 12.93 -22.12 34.64
N THR A 499 13.66 -23.16 34.22
CA THR A 499 14.69 -23.80 35.05
C THR A 499 15.85 -22.86 35.35
N ARG A 500 16.20 -21.98 34.40
CA ARG A 500 17.25 -20.97 34.55
C ARG A 500 16.79 -19.66 35.20
N GLY A 501 15.51 -19.55 35.58
CA GLY A 501 14.98 -18.39 36.31
C GLY A 501 14.51 -17.22 35.43
N PHE A 502 14.28 -17.43 34.13
CA PHE A 502 13.70 -16.43 33.22
C PHE A 502 12.16 -16.36 33.36
N GLY A 503 11.68 -16.03 34.57
CA GLY A 503 10.26 -16.06 34.89
C GLY A 503 9.42 -14.98 34.20
N GLY A 504 10.03 -13.90 33.70
CA GLY A 504 9.35 -12.91 32.87
C GLY A 504 9.02 -13.46 31.49
N ILE A 505 10.04 -13.87 30.73
CA ILE A 505 9.89 -14.43 29.37
C ILE A 505 9.03 -15.70 29.37
N TYR A 506 9.37 -16.66 30.24
CA TYR A 506 8.60 -17.90 30.38
C TYR A 506 7.15 -17.60 30.79
N GLY A 507 7.00 -16.70 31.78
CA GLY A 507 5.70 -16.30 32.28
C GLY A 507 4.75 -15.77 31.21
N VAL A 508 5.25 -14.88 30.36
CA VAL A 508 4.48 -14.29 29.27
C VAL A 508 4.13 -15.33 28.20
N GLY A 509 5.09 -16.16 27.78
CA GLY A 509 4.90 -17.06 26.64
C GLY A 509 4.33 -18.46 26.94
N LYS A 510 4.26 -18.90 28.20
CA LYS A 510 3.88 -20.30 28.57
C LYS A 510 2.49 -20.76 28.11
N ALA A 511 1.63 -19.85 27.68
CA ALA A 511 0.28 -20.16 27.19
C ALA A 511 0.20 -20.36 25.68
N ALA A 512 1.21 -19.93 24.93
CA ALA A 512 1.23 -20.01 23.48
C ALA A 512 1.49 -21.44 22.99
N LEU A 513 1.09 -21.71 21.75
CA LEU A 513 1.38 -22.98 21.08
C LEU A 513 2.88 -23.12 20.77
N HIS A 514 3.48 -22.04 20.27
CA HIS A 514 4.91 -21.96 20.01
C HIS A 514 5.60 -21.39 21.25
N PRO A 515 6.54 -22.11 21.86
CA PRO A 515 7.06 -21.75 23.17
C PRO A 515 7.94 -20.49 23.12
N PRO A 516 8.09 -19.78 24.25
CA PRO A 516 8.96 -18.62 24.35
C PRO A 516 10.45 -19.00 24.28
N ALA A 517 11.27 -18.05 23.87
CA ALA A 517 12.72 -18.21 23.78
C ALA A 517 13.47 -16.91 24.06
N LEU A 518 14.63 -17.01 24.72
CA LEU A 518 15.68 -16.00 24.65
C LEU A 518 16.70 -16.48 23.61
N ALA A 519 16.99 -15.65 22.61
CA ALA A 519 18.04 -15.94 21.63
C ALA A 519 19.11 -14.84 21.63
N VAL A 520 20.36 -15.21 21.40
CA VAL A 520 21.49 -14.28 21.45
C VAL A 520 22.42 -14.52 20.26
N LEU A 521 22.72 -13.47 19.50
CA LEU A 521 23.82 -13.43 18.54
C LEU A 521 24.97 -12.59 19.14
N SER A 522 26.19 -13.11 19.10
CA SER A 522 27.37 -12.47 19.69
C SER A 522 28.47 -12.28 18.66
N HIS A 523 28.92 -11.04 18.50
CA HIS A 523 30.12 -10.67 17.75
C HIS A 523 31.18 -10.20 18.75
N THR A 524 32.31 -10.89 18.80
CA THR A 524 33.40 -10.62 19.75
C THR A 524 34.73 -10.56 19.01
N PRO A 525 35.05 -9.42 18.37
CA PRO A 525 36.27 -9.27 17.59
C PRO A 525 37.48 -9.12 18.53
N ASP A 526 38.66 -9.52 18.04
CA ASP A 526 39.91 -9.30 18.77
C ASP A 526 40.17 -7.79 18.94
N GLY A 527 40.54 -7.37 20.15
CA GLY A 527 40.84 -5.98 20.46
C GLY A 527 39.63 -5.10 20.80
N ALA A 528 38.44 -5.70 20.94
CA ALA A 528 37.26 -5.00 21.48
C ALA A 528 37.56 -4.37 22.85
N THR A 529 37.13 -3.12 23.04
CA THR A 529 37.37 -2.33 24.25
C THR A 529 36.12 -2.13 25.10
N GLN A 530 34.95 -2.25 24.47
CA GLN A 530 33.64 -2.12 25.11
C GLN A 530 32.76 -3.33 24.78
N THR A 531 31.80 -3.60 25.66
CA THR A 531 30.77 -4.62 25.46
C THR A 531 29.39 -3.98 25.37
N ILE A 532 28.75 -4.13 24.23
CA ILE A 532 27.46 -3.51 23.91
C ILE A 532 26.41 -4.60 23.76
N ALA A 533 25.25 -4.42 24.39
CA ALA A 533 24.09 -5.29 24.21
C ALA A 533 22.89 -4.52 23.66
N TRP A 534 22.30 -5.03 22.59
CA TRP A 534 21.03 -4.59 22.05
C TRP A 534 19.94 -5.61 22.38
N VAL A 535 18.97 -5.21 23.20
CA VAL A 535 17.91 -6.10 23.73
C VAL A 535 16.57 -5.75 23.09
N GLY A 536 15.96 -6.71 22.40
CA GLY A 536 14.75 -6.46 21.60
C GLY A 536 13.51 -7.15 22.13
N LYS A 537 12.41 -6.39 22.27
CA LYS A 537 11.07 -6.96 22.50
C LYS A 537 10.64 -7.74 21.26
N GLY A 538 10.44 -9.05 21.42
CA GLY A 538 10.04 -9.97 20.37
C GLY A 538 8.69 -10.61 20.63
N ILE A 539 7.67 -9.82 20.99
CA ILE A 539 6.32 -10.35 21.15
C ILE A 539 5.70 -10.56 19.76
N VAL A 540 5.68 -11.80 19.28
CA VAL A 540 5.27 -12.12 17.90
C VAL A 540 3.78 -11.88 17.65
N TYR A 541 2.98 -11.97 18.72
CA TYR A 541 1.61 -11.50 18.74
C TYR A 541 1.18 -11.18 20.17
N ASP A 542 0.45 -10.09 20.33
CA ASP A 542 -0.04 -9.63 21.63
C ASP A 542 -1.57 -9.58 21.66
N THR A 543 -2.16 -10.55 22.34
CA THR A 543 -3.61 -10.57 22.62
C THR A 543 -3.98 -9.71 23.83
N GLY A 544 -2.98 -9.31 24.63
CA GLY A 544 -3.08 -8.77 25.98
C GLY A 544 -3.16 -9.82 27.10
N GLY A 545 -3.14 -11.11 26.75
CA GLY A 545 -3.32 -12.19 27.72
C GLY A 545 -4.72 -12.13 28.35
N LEU A 546 -4.84 -12.45 29.64
CA LEU A 546 -6.13 -12.40 30.34
C LEU A 546 -6.68 -10.97 30.48
N SER A 547 -5.82 -9.96 30.41
CA SER A 547 -6.15 -8.54 30.25
C SER A 547 -6.41 -8.23 28.76
N ILE A 548 -7.33 -8.98 28.17
CA ILE A 548 -7.50 -9.08 26.71
C ILE A 548 -7.76 -7.71 26.06
N LYS A 549 -7.06 -7.46 24.94
CA LYS A 549 -7.28 -6.26 24.14
C LYS A 549 -8.67 -6.28 23.50
N GLY A 550 -9.27 -5.10 23.40
CA GLY A 550 -10.54 -4.91 22.70
C GLY A 550 -10.44 -5.17 21.20
N LYS A 551 -11.60 -5.34 20.55
CA LYS A 551 -11.72 -5.65 19.11
C LYS A 551 -10.95 -4.69 18.19
N THR A 552 -10.81 -3.42 18.56
CA THR A 552 -10.16 -2.39 17.74
C THR A 552 -8.69 -2.16 18.08
N THR A 553 -8.22 -2.61 19.24
CA THR A 553 -6.83 -2.40 19.69
C THR A 553 -5.94 -3.61 19.45
N MET A 554 -6.52 -4.81 19.27
CA MET A 554 -5.78 -6.03 18.91
C MET A 554 -5.30 -6.07 17.45
N PRO A 555 -6.05 -5.60 16.42
CA PRO A 555 -5.55 -5.55 15.05
C PRO A 555 -4.28 -4.70 14.94
N GLY A 556 -3.22 -5.30 14.39
CA GLY A 556 -1.91 -4.67 14.27
C GLY A 556 -0.89 -5.17 15.29
N MET A 557 -1.28 -5.99 16.28
CA MET A 557 -0.36 -6.53 17.30
C MET A 557 0.64 -7.58 16.77
N LYS A 558 0.54 -8.00 15.50
CA LYS A 558 1.66 -8.68 14.82
C LYS A 558 2.94 -7.82 14.76
N ARG A 559 2.79 -6.50 14.94
CA ARG A 559 3.90 -5.54 14.90
C ARG A 559 4.68 -5.50 16.20
N ASP A 560 4.23 -6.23 17.22
CA ASP A 560 4.75 -6.12 18.59
C ASP A 560 6.12 -6.80 18.81
N CYS A 561 6.68 -7.36 17.73
CA CYS A 561 8.05 -7.85 17.62
C CYS A 561 9.00 -6.83 16.96
N GLY A 562 8.54 -5.58 16.77
CA GLY A 562 9.26 -4.54 16.06
C GLY A 562 10.64 -4.22 16.61
N GLY A 563 10.80 -4.25 17.94
CA GLY A 563 12.09 -4.02 18.60
C GLY A 563 13.12 -5.09 18.28
N ALA A 564 12.75 -6.37 18.42
CA ALA A 564 13.59 -7.50 18.03
C ALA A 564 13.90 -7.50 16.53
N ALA A 565 12.92 -7.17 15.67
CA ALA A 565 13.13 -7.11 14.22
C ALA A 565 14.09 -5.99 13.81
N ALA A 566 14.01 -4.83 14.47
CA ALA A 566 14.93 -3.72 14.26
C ALA A 566 16.36 -4.08 14.69
N ILE A 567 16.52 -4.71 15.86
CA ILE A 567 17.83 -5.17 16.34
C ILE A 567 18.42 -6.21 15.40
N LEU A 568 17.64 -7.17 14.91
CA LEU A 568 18.14 -8.18 13.97
C LEU A 568 18.65 -7.55 12.66
N GLY A 569 17.88 -6.60 12.10
CA GLY A 569 18.25 -5.87 10.90
C GLY A 569 19.48 -4.98 11.10
N ALA A 570 19.58 -4.30 12.24
CA ALA A 570 20.72 -3.46 12.61
C ALA A 570 21.98 -4.30 12.84
N PHE A 571 21.88 -5.37 13.61
CA PHE A 571 23.00 -6.26 13.93
C PHE A 571 23.62 -6.82 12.65
N ARG A 572 22.78 -7.33 11.74
CA ARG A 572 23.23 -7.78 10.42
C ARG A 572 24.03 -6.72 9.67
N ALA A 573 23.51 -5.49 9.61
CA ALA A 573 24.17 -4.42 8.88
C ALA A 573 25.47 -3.97 9.59
N ALA A 574 25.47 -3.87 10.92
CA ALA A 574 26.63 -3.45 11.71
C ALA A 574 27.81 -4.41 11.55
N ILE A 575 27.59 -5.72 11.70
CA ILE A 575 28.66 -6.73 11.57
C ILE A 575 29.25 -6.73 10.16
N LYS A 576 28.42 -6.55 9.13
CA LYS A 576 28.88 -6.44 7.74
C LYS A 576 29.70 -5.18 7.45
N GLN A 577 29.67 -4.18 8.34
CA GLN A 577 30.47 -2.95 8.24
C GLN A 577 31.64 -2.92 9.23
N GLY A 578 32.13 -4.08 9.66
CA GLY A 578 33.34 -4.16 10.49
C GLY A 578 33.14 -3.48 11.85
N PHE A 579 32.14 -3.93 12.61
CA PHE A 579 31.94 -3.44 13.98
C PHE A 579 33.13 -3.86 14.86
N LYS A 580 33.71 -2.90 15.58
CA LYS A 580 35.03 -3.02 16.24
C LYS A 580 34.97 -3.50 17.69
N ASP A 581 33.85 -3.32 18.36
CA ASP A 581 33.67 -3.69 19.77
C ASP A 581 32.82 -4.97 19.92
N ASN A 582 32.70 -5.51 21.14
CA ASN A 582 31.82 -6.64 21.39
C ASN A 582 30.37 -6.17 21.22
N LEU A 583 29.60 -6.88 20.40
CA LEU A 583 28.19 -6.57 20.17
C LEU A 583 27.35 -7.83 20.33
N HIS A 584 26.36 -7.75 21.22
CA HIS A 584 25.39 -8.80 21.46
C HIS A 584 23.99 -8.33 21.05
N ALA A 585 23.30 -9.11 20.24
CA ALA A 585 21.88 -8.92 19.97
C ALA A 585 21.07 -9.97 20.75
N VAL A 586 20.30 -9.52 21.73
CA VAL A 586 19.45 -10.34 22.61
C VAL A 586 18.00 -10.19 22.18
N PHE A 587 17.34 -11.30 21.89
CA PHE A 587 15.96 -11.35 21.40
C PHE A 587 15.06 -12.02 22.45
N CYS A 588 14.11 -11.26 23.00
CA CYS A 588 13.15 -11.74 24.00
C CYS A 588 11.86 -12.16 23.29
N LEU A 589 11.79 -13.43 22.86
CA LEU A 589 10.71 -13.94 22.01
C LEU A 589 9.61 -14.61 22.83
N ALA A 590 8.36 -14.18 22.64
CA ALA A 590 7.18 -14.83 23.20
C ALA A 590 5.93 -14.49 22.38
N GLU A 591 4.85 -15.23 22.56
CA GLU A 591 3.50 -14.83 22.16
C GLU A 591 2.66 -14.65 23.43
N ASN A 592 2.04 -13.48 23.60
CA ASN A 592 1.18 -13.21 24.74
C ASN A 592 -0.22 -13.75 24.45
N ALA A 593 -0.41 -15.04 24.69
CA ALA A 593 -1.61 -15.79 24.34
C ALA A 593 -2.61 -15.92 25.50
N VAL A 594 -3.87 -16.19 25.16
CA VAL A 594 -4.92 -16.54 26.12
C VAL A 594 -5.09 -18.06 26.17
N GLY A 595 -5.07 -18.63 27.37
CA GLY A 595 -5.31 -20.05 27.56
C GLY A 595 -5.27 -20.46 29.03
N PRO A 596 -5.50 -21.74 29.36
CA PRO A 596 -5.50 -22.22 30.74
C PRO A 596 -4.18 -22.01 31.50
N LYS A 597 -3.07 -21.94 30.74
CA LYS A 597 -1.72 -21.67 31.26
C LYS A 597 -1.38 -20.18 31.27
N ALA A 598 -2.26 -19.28 30.84
CA ALA A 598 -1.96 -17.85 30.81
C ALA A 598 -1.65 -17.31 32.20
N THR A 599 -0.69 -16.40 32.24
CA THR A 599 -0.41 -15.59 33.43
C THR A 599 -1.66 -14.81 33.80
N ARG A 600 -1.95 -14.77 35.10
CA ARG A 600 -3.12 -14.09 35.65
C ARG A 600 -2.70 -12.77 36.27
N PRO A 601 -3.59 -11.75 36.27
CA PRO A 601 -3.53 -10.74 37.31
C PRO A 601 -3.46 -11.44 38.69
N ASP A 602 -2.65 -10.90 39.59
CA ASP A 602 -2.28 -11.43 40.91
C ASP A 602 -1.23 -12.55 40.94
N ASP A 603 -0.82 -13.12 39.80
CA ASP A 603 0.34 -14.02 39.77
C ASP A 603 1.61 -13.23 40.16
N ILE A 604 2.53 -13.86 40.91
CA ILE A 604 3.84 -13.28 41.23
C ILE A 604 4.92 -14.05 40.48
N HIS A 605 5.69 -13.33 39.66
CA HIS A 605 6.79 -13.88 38.86
C HIS A 605 8.13 -13.55 39.50
N LEU A 606 9.01 -14.55 39.64
CA LEU A 606 10.43 -14.33 39.94
C LEU A 606 11.18 -14.14 38.62
N LEU A 607 11.65 -12.91 38.36
CA LEU A 607 12.39 -12.58 37.14
C LEU A 607 13.88 -12.95 37.26
N TYR A 608 14.59 -12.96 36.13
CA TYR A 608 16.01 -13.30 36.04
C TYR A 608 16.92 -12.37 36.87
N SER A 609 16.47 -11.13 37.08
CA SER A 609 17.08 -10.20 38.03
C SER A 609 17.17 -10.74 39.46
N GLY A 610 16.30 -11.67 39.86
CA GLY A 610 16.08 -12.12 41.23
C GLY A 610 14.95 -11.38 41.95
N LYS A 611 14.35 -10.36 41.31
CA LYS A 611 13.22 -9.61 41.85
C LYS A 611 11.89 -10.29 41.56
N THR A 612 10.95 -10.15 42.48
CA THR A 612 9.58 -10.62 42.40
C THR A 612 8.65 -9.53 41.85
N VAL A 613 7.78 -9.89 40.90
CA VAL A 613 6.85 -8.96 40.26
C VAL A 613 5.43 -9.49 40.34
N GLU A 614 4.56 -8.76 41.03
CA GLU A 614 3.11 -8.97 41.05
C GLU A 614 2.52 -8.47 39.73
N ILE A 615 1.87 -9.36 38.98
CA ILE A 615 1.27 -9.00 37.70
C ILE A 615 -0.10 -8.39 37.98
N ASN A 616 -0.28 -7.09 37.74
CA ASN A 616 -1.59 -6.44 37.81
C ASN A 616 -2.18 -6.16 36.42
N ASN A 617 -1.40 -6.32 35.35
CA ASN A 617 -1.87 -6.21 33.97
C ASN A 617 -1.06 -7.11 33.04
N THR A 618 -1.69 -8.11 32.43
CA THR A 618 -1.01 -9.05 31.54
C THR A 618 -0.72 -8.47 30.14
N ASP A 619 -1.28 -7.30 29.83
CA ASP A 619 -1.02 -6.49 28.62
C ASP A 619 0.19 -5.54 28.81
N ALA A 620 0.86 -5.63 29.96
CA ALA A 620 2.14 -4.99 30.24
C ALA A 620 3.26 -6.06 30.26
N GLU A 621 3.27 -6.91 29.24
CA GLU A 621 4.15 -8.07 29.08
C GLU A 621 5.53 -7.72 28.54
N GLY A 622 5.62 -6.73 27.63
CA GLY A 622 6.86 -6.37 26.94
C GLY A 622 7.99 -6.00 27.90
N ARG A 623 7.66 -5.29 28.98
CA ARG A 623 8.63 -4.90 30.01
C ARG A 623 9.08 -6.08 30.87
N LEU A 624 8.26 -7.12 31.03
CA LEU A 624 8.64 -8.35 31.77
C LEU A 624 9.67 -9.15 30.97
N VAL A 625 9.45 -9.29 29.66
CA VAL A 625 10.38 -10.03 28.80
C VAL A 625 11.70 -9.27 28.61
N LEU A 626 11.64 -7.94 28.53
CA LEU A 626 12.83 -7.08 28.44
C LEU A 626 13.61 -7.04 29.75
N ALA A 627 12.93 -7.00 30.90
CA ALA A 627 13.58 -7.05 32.21
C ALA A 627 14.52 -8.27 32.34
N ASP A 628 14.05 -9.44 31.94
CA ASP A 628 14.88 -10.65 31.86
C ASP A 628 16.04 -10.50 30.87
N GLY A 629 15.79 -9.91 29.70
CA GLY A 629 16.80 -9.68 28.66
C GLY A 629 17.91 -8.70 29.08
N VAL A 630 17.56 -7.57 29.70
CA VAL A 630 18.55 -6.58 30.19
C VAL A 630 19.30 -7.11 31.39
N SER A 631 18.66 -7.87 32.28
CA SER A 631 19.36 -8.55 33.37
C SER A 631 20.35 -9.58 32.85
N TYR A 632 20.00 -10.34 31.82
CA TYR A 632 20.93 -11.27 31.16
C TYR A 632 22.10 -10.55 30.48
N ALA A 633 21.82 -9.45 29.77
CA ALA A 633 22.85 -8.61 29.18
C ALA A 633 23.84 -8.05 30.23
N CYS A 634 23.32 -7.64 31.39
CA CYS A 634 24.15 -7.16 32.48
C CYS A 634 24.95 -8.27 33.18
N LYS A 635 24.31 -9.38 33.55
CA LYS A 635 24.91 -10.42 34.41
C LYS A 635 25.78 -11.41 33.65
N ASP A 636 25.34 -11.85 32.47
CA ASP A 636 25.95 -12.96 31.74
C ASP A 636 26.85 -12.47 30.62
N LEU A 637 26.48 -11.36 29.97
CA LEU A 637 27.26 -10.79 28.87
C LEU A 637 28.24 -9.71 29.34
N GLY A 638 28.09 -9.19 30.56
CA GLY A 638 28.97 -8.15 31.11
C GLY A 638 28.96 -6.87 30.26
N ALA A 639 27.80 -6.51 29.69
CA ALA A 639 27.69 -5.34 28.84
C ALA A 639 27.96 -4.04 29.62
N ASP A 640 28.72 -3.12 29.03
CA ASP A 640 28.95 -1.77 29.53
C ASP A 640 27.83 -0.81 29.10
N ILE A 641 27.25 -1.07 27.92
CA ILE A 641 26.15 -0.31 27.33
C ILE A 641 25.02 -1.28 26.99
N ILE A 642 23.83 -1.04 27.56
CA ILE A 642 22.62 -1.81 27.28
C ILE A 642 21.61 -0.88 26.63
N LEU A 643 21.31 -1.11 25.36
CA LEU A 643 20.21 -0.47 24.67
C LEU A 643 19.08 -1.46 24.48
N ASP A 644 17.89 -1.16 25.00
CA ASP A 644 16.69 -1.94 24.73
C ASP A 644 15.70 -1.20 23.84
N MET A 645 15.06 -1.93 22.93
CA MET A 645 14.16 -1.38 21.93
C MET A 645 12.85 -2.18 21.90
N ALA A 646 11.74 -1.47 21.95
CA ALA A 646 10.44 -2.10 22.13
C ALA A 646 9.28 -1.30 21.54
N THR A 647 8.30 -1.99 20.98
CA THR A 647 6.95 -1.45 20.79
C THR A 647 6.21 -1.56 22.12
N LEU A 648 6.47 -0.65 23.06
CA LEU A 648 6.16 -0.92 24.47
C LEU A 648 4.82 -0.35 24.91
N THR A 649 4.53 0.92 24.61
CA THR A 649 3.36 1.59 25.16
C THR A 649 2.54 2.33 24.11
N GLY A 650 1.21 2.24 24.22
CA GLY A 650 0.32 3.15 23.47
C GLY A 650 0.52 4.62 23.85
N ALA A 651 0.99 4.88 25.07
CA ALA A 651 1.28 6.22 25.56
C ALA A 651 2.46 6.91 24.85
N GLN A 652 3.39 6.15 24.27
CA GLN A 652 4.48 6.72 23.47
C GLN A 652 3.92 7.58 22.33
N GLY A 653 2.90 7.07 21.63
CA GLY A 653 2.25 7.80 20.53
C GLY A 653 1.54 9.08 20.97
N ILE A 654 1.15 9.18 22.25
CA ILE A 654 0.57 10.40 22.84
C ILE A 654 1.69 11.39 23.21
N ALA A 655 2.77 10.89 23.82
CA ALA A 655 3.89 11.70 24.30
C ALA A 655 4.75 12.29 23.17
N THR A 656 5.22 11.46 22.24
CA THR A 656 6.18 11.87 21.19
C THR A 656 5.61 11.77 19.78
N GLY A 657 4.39 11.24 19.62
CA GLY A 657 3.71 11.16 18.33
C GLY A 657 4.11 9.95 17.49
N LYS A 658 3.70 9.96 16.21
CA LYS A 658 3.82 8.81 15.30
C LYS A 658 5.18 8.66 14.62
N TYR A 659 6.01 9.70 14.62
CA TYR A 659 7.26 9.74 13.87
C TYR A 659 8.50 9.69 14.77
N HIS A 660 8.36 10.10 16.03
CA HIS A 660 9.45 10.14 17.00
C HIS A 660 9.32 8.97 17.96
N ALA A 661 10.33 8.12 18.00
CA ALA A 661 10.49 7.20 19.12
C ALA A 661 10.75 7.99 20.41
N ALA A 662 10.35 7.40 21.51
CA ALA A 662 10.60 7.96 22.82
C ALA A 662 11.86 7.34 23.41
N VAL A 663 12.85 8.16 23.78
CA VAL A 663 14.06 7.71 24.47
C VAL A 663 13.97 8.00 25.96
N LEU A 664 14.40 7.05 26.78
CA LEU A 664 14.56 7.19 28.21
C LEU A 664 15.93 6.60 28.59
N THR A 665 16.77 7.33 29.30
CA THR A 665 18.13 6.88 29.60
C THR A 665 18.64 7.45 30.90
N ASN A 666 19.58 6.74 31.54
CA ASN A 666 20.31 7.22 32.72
C ASN A 666 21.45 8.21 32.37
N SER A 667 21.68 8.51 31.08
CA SER A 667 22.77 9.40 30.64
C SER A 667 22.28 10.51 29.71
N ALA A 668 22.48 11.75 30.13
CA ALA A 668 22.15 12.94 29.33
C ALA A 668 22.94 13.02 28.00
N GLU A 669 24.18 12.51 27.99
CA GLU A 669 24.98 12.42 26.77
C GLU A 669 24.34 11.48 25.74
N TRP A 670 23.91 10.29 26.18
CA TRP A 670 23.27 9.31 25.32
C TRP A 670 21.87 9.74 24.88
N GLU A 671 21.16 10.50 25.70
CA GLU A 671 19.90 11.12 25.33
C GLU A 671 20.09 12.07 24.14
N ALA A 672 21.04 13.01 24.25
CA ALA A 672 21.38 13.95 23.20
C ALA A 672 21.90 13.23 21.94
N ALA A 673 22.70 12.19 22.11
CA ALA A 673 23.20 11.36 21.03
C ALA A 673 22.06 10.68 20.25
N CYS A 674 21.07 10.09 20.94
CA CYS A 674 19.92 9.47 20.29
C CYS A 674 19.12 10.47 19.44
N VAL A 675 18.88 11.68 19.96
CA VAL A 675 18.19 12.74 19.21
C VAL A 675 19.00 13.18 17.99
N LYS A 676 20.31 13.36 18.13
CA LYS A 676 21.22 13.76 17.03
C LYS A 676 21.31 12.66 15.97
N ALA A 677 21.47 11.39 16.37
CA ALA A 677 21.45 10.23 15.47
C ALA A 677 20.13 10.14 14.70
N GLY A 678 18.99 10.22 15.41
CA GLY A 678 17.67 10.14 14.79
C GLY A 678 17.44 11.24 13.75
N ARG A 679 17.91 12.46 14.01
CA ARG A 679 17.88 13.55 13.02
C ARG A 679 18.81 13.29 11.83
N LYS A 680 19.97 12.68 12.03
CA LYS A 680 20.93 12.36 10.95
C LYS A 680 20.49 11.18 10.08
N CYS A 681 19.82 10.17 10.63
CA CYS A 681 19.40 8.97 9.88
C CYS A 681 17.91 8.97 9.46
N GLY A 682 17.09 9.85 10.03
CA GLY A 682 15.67 9.95 9.73
C GLY A 682 14.75 9.06 10.58
N ASP A 683 15.30 8.22 11.47
CA ASP A 683 14.54 7.52 12.51
C ASP A 683 14.49 8.41 13.76
N LEU A 684 13.54 9.35 13.77
CA LEU A 684 13.50 10.44 14.73
C LEU A 684 13.27 9.94 16.17
N VAL A 685 13.86 10.65 17.12
CA VAL A 685 13.80 10.34 18.56
C VAL A 685 13.53 11.62 19.35
N HIS A 686 12.77 11.51 20.44
CA HIS A 686 12.53 12.59 21.40
C HIS A 686 12.58 12.07 22.84
N PRO A 687 13.18 12.80 23.78
CA PRO A 687 13.36 12.31 25.15
C PRO A 687 12.07 12.32 25.98
N LEU A 688 11.98 11.34 26.88
CA LEU A 688 11.03 11.28 27.98
C LEU A 688 11.71 11.74 29.28
N VAL A 689 10.91 12.03 30.30
CA VAL A 689 11.42 12.40 31.61
C VAL A 689 12.02 11.17 32.31
N TYR A 690 13.34 11.18 32.54
CA TYR A 690 14.05 10.24 33.42
C TYR A 690 14.08 10.78 34.85
N CYS A 691 13.26 10.20 35.72
CA CYS A 691 13.16 10.59 37.13
C CYS A 691 12.70 9.38 37.98
N PRO A 692 13.58 8.39 38.19
CA PRO A 692 13.24 7.18 38.96
C PRO A 692 12.63 7.48 40.33
N GLU A 693 13.13 8.50 41.03
CA GLU A 693 12.73 8.92 42.36
C GLU A 693 11.29 9.45 42.46
N LEU A 694 10.71 9.94 41.36
CA LEU A 694 9.31 10.41 41.31
C LEU A 694 8.36 9.41 40.66
N HIS A 695 8.86 8.60 39.72
CA HIS A 695 8.00 7.77 38.88
C HIS A 695 8.00 6.29 39.27
N PHE A 696 9.01 5.79 40.01
CA PHE A 696 9.10 4.36 40.31
C PHE A 696 8.13 3.91 41.43
N SER A 697 7.67 4.84 42.28
CA SER A 697 6.64 4.56 43.29
C SER A 697 5.32 4.09 42.69
N GLU A 698 5.08 4.33 41.40
CA GLU A 698 3.91 3.82 40.66
C GLU A 698 3.84 2.28 40.65
N PHE A 699 4.96 1.59 40.88
CA PHE A 699 5.04 0.13 40.89
C PHE A 699 4.99 -0.49 42.28
N THR A 700 4.55 0.24 43.31
CA THR A 700 4.49 -0.30 44.69
C THR A 700 3.59 -1.55 44.77
N SER A 701 4.13 -2.62 45.33
CA SER A 701 3.40 -3.84 45.69
C SER A 701 3.43 -4.04 47.21
N ALA A 702 2.38 -4.66 47.75
CA ALA A 702 2.32 -5.06 49.15
C ALA A 702 2.90 -6.48 49.40
N VAL A 703 3.09 -7.26 48.33
CA VAL A 703 3.38 -8.71 48.42
C VAL A 703 4.56 -9.17 47.54
N ALA A 704 5.07 -8.29 46.68
CA ALA A 704 6.24 -8.52 45.83
C ALA A 704 7.15 -7.27 45.84
N ASP A 705 8.31 -7.35 45.21
CA ASP A 705 9.22 -6.19 45.12
C ASP A 705 8.60 -5.05 44.30
N MET A 706 7.75 -5.37 43.31
CA MET A 706 7.02 -4.38 42.50
C MET A 706 5.82 -4.98 41.75
N LYS A 707 4.98 -4.11 41.18
CA LYS A 707 3.96 -4.43 40.18
C LYS A 707 4.47 -4.19 38.76
N ASN A 708 3.85 -4.79 37.75
CA ASN A 708 4.25 -4.57 36.35
C ASN A 708 3.55 -3.38 35.68
N SER A 709 2.40 -2.93 36.15
CA SER A 709 1.68 -1.77 35.62
C SER A 709 1.53 -0.66 36.66
N VAL A 710 1.55 0.57 36.19
CA VAL A 710 1.44 1.79 37.02
C VAL A 710 0.08 1.86 37.72
N ALA A 711 0.05 2.48 38.91
CA ALA A 711 -1.17 2.76 39.63
C ALA A 711 -1.95 3.91 38.98
N ASP A 712 -1.25 5.00 38.62
CA ASP A 712 -1.80 6.13 37.89
C ASP A 712 -1.33 6.13 36.43
N ARG A 713 -2.28 6.05 35.50
CA ARG A 713 -2.00 6.04 34.05
C ARG A 713 -1.75 7.44 33.48
N ASP A 714 -2.03 8.49 34.23
CA ASP A 714 -1.81 9.88 33.82
C ASP A 714 -0.40 10.38 34.21
N ASN A 715 0.32 9.62 35.03
CA ASN A 715 1.67 9.97 35.50
C ASN A 715 2.79 9.37 34.63
N SER A 716 3.04 9.96 33.46
CA SER A 716 4.16 9.59 32.56
C SER A 716 4.31 8.08 32.27
N PRO A 717 3.26 7.37 31.84
CA PRO A 717 3.24 5.91 31.73
C PRO A 717 4.34 5.31 30.83
N SER A 718 4.79 6.02 29.80
CA SER A 718 5.93 5.58 28.97
C SER A 718 7.27 5.66 29.71
N SER A 719 7.50 6.71 30.50
CA SER A 719 8.69 6.79 31.36
C SER A 719 8.68 5.67 32.39
N CYS A 720 7.55 5.46 33.08
CA CYS A 720 7.42 4.38 34.06
C CYS A 720 7.68 3.00 33.42
N ALA A 721 7.20 2.76 32.20
CA ALA A 721 7.43 1.50 31.48
C ALA A 721 8.92 1.20 31.27
N GLY A 722 9.71 2.20 30.86
CA GLY A 722 11.16 2.07 30.78
C GLY A 722 11.80 1.89 32.15
N LEU A 723 11.39 2.68 33.16
CA LEU A 723 11.93 2.56 34.53
C LEU A 723 11.70 1.19 35.17
N PHE A 724 10.58 0.52 34.84
CA PHE A 724 10.38 -0.87 35.22
C PHE A 724 11.55 -1.74 34.74
N ILE A 725 11.92 -1.62 33.45
CA ILE A 725 13.02 -2.38 32.83
C ILE A 725 14.35 -2.04 33.51
N ALA A 726 14.67 -0.75 33.68
CA ALA A 726 15.90 -0.31 34.36
C ALA A 726 16.01 -0.80 35.81
N SER A 727 14.88 -0.94 36.50
CA SER A 727 14.92 -1.43 37.87
C SER A 727 15.51 -2.84 37.98
N HIS A 728 15.48 -3.64 36.91
CA HIS A 728 16.01 -5.01 36.89
C HIS A 728 17.53 -5.10 36.62
N ILE A 729 18.17 -3.99 36.22
CA ILE A 729 19.63 -3.82 36.24
C ILE A 729 20.10 -3.02 37.46
N GLY A 730 19.22 -2.16 38.01
CA GLY A 730 19.51 -1.26 39.13
C GLY A 730 19.73 0.18 38.66
N PHE A 731 19.12 1.14 39.34
CA PHE A 731 19.25 2.57 38.97
C PHE A 731 20.64 3.15 39.28
N ASP A 732 21.40 2.47 40.14
CA ASP A 732 22.78 2.75 40.54
C ASP A 732 23.81 1.99 39.68
N TRP A 733 23.37 1.22 38.69
CA TRP A 733 24.25 0.50 37.78
C TRP A 733 25.17 1.49 37.02
N PRO A 734 26.50 1.29 37.02
CA PRO A 734 27.46 2.28 36.51
C PRO A 734 27.54 2.35 34.98
N GLY A 735 26.95 1.38 34.28
CA GLY A 735 26.92 1.37 32.82
C GLY A 735 25.89 2.33 32.23
N VAL A 736 25.84 2.36 30.90
CA VAL A 736 24.88 3.20 30.17
C VAL A 736 23.67 2.37 29.77
N TRP A 737 22.49 2.83 30.16
CA TRP A 737 21.23 2.21 29.77
C TRP A 737 20.39 3.16 28.91
N VAL A 738 19.92 2.67 27.77
CA VAL A 738 19.07 3.42 26.83
C VAL A 738 17.86 2.60 26.47
N HIS A 739 16.67 3.06 26.85
CA HIS A 739 15.39 2.51 26.42
C HIS A 739 14.81 3.30 25.26
N LEU A 740 14.37 2.60 24.21
CA LEU A 740 13.68 3.16 23.05
C LEU A 740 12.28 2.55 22.90
N ASP A 741 11.24 3.34 23.17
CA ASP A 741 9.87 2.99 22.84
C ASP A 741 9.54 3.46 21.41
N ILE A 742 9.30 2.48 20.53
CA ILE A 742 9.09 2.65 19.09
C ILE A 742 7.67 2.24 18.65
N ALA A 743 6.71 2.15 19.58
CA ALA A 743 5.36 1.64 19.34
C ALA A 743 4.65 2.24 18.10
N ALA A 744 4.64 3.57 17.99
CA ALA A 744 4.01 4.27 16.87
C ALA A 744 4.92 4.39 15.62
N PRO A 745 6.23 4.72 15.73
CA PRO A 745 7.12 4.81 14.57
C PRO A 745 7.34 3.51 13.79
N VAL A 746 7.10 2.34 14.40
CA VAL A 746 7.30 1.03 13.75
C VAL A 746 6.39 0.84 12.52
N HIS A 747 5.31 1.61 12.37
CA HIS A 747 4.40 1.52 11.23
C HIS A 747 3.91 2.87 10.71
N ALA A 748 3.56 2.91 9.43
CA ALA A 748 2.96 4.06 8.77
C ALA A 748 1.76 3.58 7.93
N GLY A 749 0.55 3.90 8.40
CA GLY A 749 -0.67 3.26 7.91
C GLY A 749 -0.63 1.76 8.15
N GLU A 750 -0.92 0.97 7.11
CA GLU A 750 -0.99 -0.49 7.18
C GLU A 750 0.36 -1.21 6.98
N ARG A 751 1.48 -0.48 6.95
CA ARG A 751 2.80 -1.04 6.62
C ARG A 751 3.84 -0.73 7.68
N ALA A 752 4.65 -1.73 8.00
CA ALA A 752 5.85 -1.57 8.79
C ALA A 752 6.83 -0.61 8.11
N THR A 753 7.52 0.18 8.92
CA THR A 753 8.53 1.14 8.45
C THR A 753 9.93 0.52 8.44
N GLY A 754 10.20 -0.47 9.30
CA GLY A 754 11.57 -0.93 9.58
C GLY A 754 12.36 0.07 10.42
N PHE A 755 11.66 0.86 11.25
CA PHE A 755 12.25 1.84 12.16
C PHE A 755 13.24 1.16 13.12
N GLY A 756 14.30 1.87 13.51
CA GLY A 756 15.27 1.44 14.52
C GLY A 756 16.58 0.95 13.90
N VAL A 757 16.54 0.33 12.71
CA VAL A 757 17.74 -0.14 12.00
C VAL A 757 18.70 1.02 11.69
N ALA A 758 18.18 2.09 11.08
CA ALA A 758 19.00 3.24 10.71
C ALA A 758 19.46 4.03 11.94
N LEU A 759 18.66 4.03 13.01
CA LEU A 759 19.00 4.65 14.29
C LEU A 759 20.20 3.96 14.95
N LEU A 760 20.17 2.63 15.07
CA LEU A 760 21.27 1.87 15.70
C LEU A 760 22.56 1.98 14.89
N LEU A 761 22.49 1.90 13.56
CA LEU A 761 23.64 2.08 12.69
C LEU A 761 24.25 3.48 12.79
N ALA A 762 23.42 4.51 12.94
CA ALA A 762 23.92 5.87 13.14
C ALA A 762 24.47 6.05 14.56
N LEU A 763 23.73 5.63 15.60
CA LEU A 763 24.11 5.84 17.00
C LEU A 763 25.44 5.16 17.36
N PHE A 764 25.67 3.94 16.86
CA PHE A 764 26.90 3.19 17.08
C PHE A 764 27.86 3.24 15.88
N GLY A 765 27.64 4.18 14.95
CA GLY A 765 28.44 4.30 13.73
C GLY A 765 29.92 4.54 14.01
N GLY A 766 30.25 5.22 15.11
CA GLY A 766 31.63 5.44 15.58
C GLY A 766 32.43 4.15 15.86
N ALA A 767 31.73 3.06 16.17
CA ALA A 767 32.34 1.74 16.40
C ALA A 767 32.51 0.93 15.11
N SER A 768 32.23 1.50 13.93
CA SER A 768 32.40 0.85 12.63
C SER A 768 33.68 1.32 11.92
N GLU A 769 34.19 0.50 11.01
CA GLU A 769 35.23 0.89 10.04
C GLU A 769 34.68 1.78 8.91
N ASP A 770 33.35 1.91 8.77
CA ASP A 770 32.72 2.58 7.64
C ASP A 770 32.70 4.12 7.78
N PRO A 771 33.27 4.87 6.81
CA PRO A 771 33.31 6.34 6.87
C PRO A 771 31.93 7.01 6.88
N LEU A 772 30.92 6.43 6.22
CA LEU A 772 29.58 7.01 6.18
C LEU A 772 28.90 6.86 7.56
N LEU A 773 29.03 5.70 8.20
CA LEU A 773 28.49 5.50 9.56
C LEU A 773 29.19 6.40 10.59
N ASN A 774 30.50 6.56 10.47
CA ASN A 774 31.26 7.51 11.29
C ASN A 774 30.77 8.96 11.12
N LEU A 775 30.48 9.38 9.88
CA LEU A 775 29.94 10.72 9.59
C LEU A 775 28.56 10.96 10.24
N VAL A 776 27.69 9.95 10.21
CA VAL A 776 26.34 10.07 10.80
C VAL A 776 26.32 9.79 12.31
N SER A 777 27.43 9.33 12.90
CA SER A 777 27.53 9.10 14.33
C SER A 777 27.41 10.40 15.13
N PRO A 778 26.65 10.42 16.23
CA PRO A 778 26.63 11.55 17.15
C PRO A 778 27.80 11.51 18.15
N LEU A 779 28.33 10.32 18.44
CA LEU A 779 29.38 10.06 19.42
C LEU A 779 30.72 9.80 18.69
N GLY A 780 31.83 10.35 19.20
CA GLY A 780 33.18 10.04 18.72
C GLY A 780 33.78 10.91 17.61
N CYS A 781 33.19 12.06 17.27
CA CYS A 781 33.86 13.06 16.43
C CYS A 781 34.32 14.27 17.27
N GLU A 782 35.62 14.57 17.29
CA GLU A 782 36.20 15.82 17.81
C GLU A 782 35.77 17.09 17.03
N ALA A 783 34.68 17.02 16.27
CA ALA A 783 34.16 18.12 15.45
C ALA A 783 33.07 18.95 16.17
N ASP A 784 32.95 18.87 17.49
CA ASP A 784 32.16 19.82 18.28
C ASP A 784 32.98 21.09 18.54
N THR A 785 33.24 21.87 17.49
CA THR A 785 33.54 23.31 17.61
C THR A 785 32.97 24.17 16.48
N GLN A 786 32.14 23.63 15.58
CA GLN A 786 31.34 24.46 14.68
C GLN A 786 29.99 23.81 14.38
N GLU A 787 29.05 23.85 15.32
CA GLU A 787 27.67 24.17 14.92
C GLU A 787 27.64 25.63 14.45
N GLY A 788 28.32 25.88 13.33
CA GLY A 788 27.93 26.95 12.46
C GLY A 788 26.47 26.68 12.14
N THR A 789 25.62 27.62 12.50
CA THR A 789 24.47 27.93 11.67
C THR A 789 25.01 28.19 10.26
N VAL A 790 25.31 27.12 9.51
CA VAL A 790 25.40 27.18 8.07
C VAL A 790 23.99 27.57 7.70
N GLY A 791 23.80 28.88 7.50
CA GLY A 791 22.58 29.44 6.96
C GLY A 791 22.38 28.73 5.64
N ARG A 792 21.61 27.64 5.67
CA ARG A 792 21.27 26.86 4.49
C ARG A 792 20.52 27.81 3.60
N ASP A 793 21.05 28.04 2.40
CA ASP A 793 20.45 28.98 1.47
C ASP A 793 18.99 28.53 1.21
N PRO A 794 17.98 29.28 1.69
CA PRO A 794 16.58 28.89 1.55
C PRO A 794 16.14 28.87 0.08
N LYS A 795 17.01 29.27 -0.85
CA LYS A 795 16.79 29.23 -2.30
C LYS A 795 17.16 27.89 -2.95
N ARG A 796 17.91 26.99 -2.29
CA ARG A 796 18.25 25.68 -2.87
C ARG A 796 17.11 24.68 -2.68
N ARG A 797 16.48 24.30 -3.80
CA ARG A 797 15.42 23.27 -3.84
C ARG A 797 16.05 21.88 -3.88
N ARG A 798 15.58 20.97 -3.03
CA ARG A 798 15.97 19.55 -3.05
C ARG A 798 14.98 18.76 -3.87
N LEU A 799 15.50 17.92 -4.76
CA LEU A 799 14.72 17.24 -5.79
C LEU A 799 14.89 15.72 -5.69
N VAL A 800 13.82 15.00 -6.00
CA VAL A 800 13.73 13.53 -6.03
C VAL A 800 13.02 13.09 -7.31
#